data_AF-A0A7K8FT39-F1
#
_entry.id   AF-A0A7K8FT39-F1
#
_cell.length_a   1.000
_cell.length_b   1.000
_cell.length_c   1.000
_cell.angle_alpha   90.00
_cell.angle_beta   90.00
_cell.angle_gamma   90.00
#
_symmetry.space_group_name_H-M   'P 1'
#
loop_
_entity.id
_entity.type
_entity.pdbx_description
1 polymer ?
#
loop_
_entity_poly.entity_id
_entity_poly.type
_entity_poly.pdbx_seq_one_letter_code
_entity_poly.pdbx_strand_id
1 'polypeptide(L)'
;GAGADNDLYINQAIVFIEDAIQYRSINHRVDSRSLWLYRWYYSRTCQWILSLTITVILALAFIEEPSSLTLTSDVRYRLPAWNPPCGLTESIELLCFLVFVVDVSVKSYLIGWKEFWKNKWLMAYILTLIVSLTDWIVSLSFFCKESVRIRRILRPFFLLQNSSMMKKTLKSINSTLPEMASVVLLLAVHLSLFTMFAMLLFARTKDNQQDKEWVVYFRNLPESLTSLLVLLTTANNPDVMIPAYSKNRAYSIFFILFTVLGNLFLMNLLTAIIYNQFRGYLLKSVQSSLFRRRLGIRAAFEVLSSVKETPASAQQSCVSVGALLQVLQKAEMDSRCKQAIMRSLKMCSCDQLSAAQFQKLFEELDKDAIKQHPPSPEYQSHFMQKMQFAFGHPYFGYLGNVVALANIISICVVLVLDADKQPSERDDFFLGAINCFFILYYLLEMLLKILAMGLKRYLSYPSNRFDGLLTVILLILEIATFAVYGFPHPGWRPEFMGLLSLWDMVRLVNMLIVFRFLRIIPNMKFMALVVTTLLDLVKNLRAFAGILVVVFYAFAITGIMLFKGAVVPLGNTSAVNTTYDNGTLQCGTYEQLEYWPNNFDDFAEKKVISWCSAHFQAEVIYYLLYLLSVHLICRWAKIYFVAWWLISSVIWVNLFVALLLENFIHKWDRRCQRESLSDIEYQRTVELMFRDVLEEPTEEELMEKLHQHPHLQLCR
;
A
#
# COMPACT_ATOMS: atom_id res chain seq x y z
N GLY A 1 17.33 -47.48 -11.70
CA GLY A 1 16.09 -47.82 -11.00
C GLY A 1 16.06 -47.08 -9.68
N ALA A 2 16.35 -47.76 -8.57
CA ALA A 2 16.13 -47.25 -7.21
C ALA A 2 16.77 -45.88 -6.83
N GLY A 3 17.97 -45.55 -7.33
CA GLY A 3 18.63 -44.28 -6.99
C GLY A 3 17.93 -43.04 -7.56
N ALA A 4 17.43 -43.13 -8.80
CA ALA A 4 16.75 -42.03 -9.47
C ALA A 4 15.35 -41.77 -8.89
N ASP A 5 14.67 -42.82 -8.44
CA ASP A 5 13.36 -42.72 -7.79
C ASP A 5 13.48 -42.11 -6.38
N ASN A 6 14.53 -42.48 -5.64
CA ASN A 6 14.82 -41.88 -4.34
C ASN A 6 15.12 -40.37 -4.45
N ASP A 7 15.95 -39.97 -5.43
CA ASP A 7 16.21 -38.55 -5.69
C ASP A 7 14.94 -37.78 -6.10
N LEU A 8 14.00 -38.42 -6.81
CA LEU A 8 12.72 -37.82 -7.16
C LEU A 8 11.88 -37.56 -5.90
N TYR A 9 11.67 -38.55 -5.04
CA TYR A 9 10.91 -38.38 -3.78
C TYR A 9 11.52 -37.33 -2.85
N ILE A 10 12.85 -37.25 -2.77
CA ILE A 10 13.54 -36.20 -2.02
C ILE A 10 13.23 -34.81 -2.60
N ASN A 11 13.27 -34.66 -3.93
CA ASN A 11 12.94 -33.39 -4.59
C ASN A 11 11.47 -32.99 -4.41
N GLN A 12 10.56 -33.97 -4.40
CA GLN A 12 9.14 -33.75 -4.11
C GLN A 12 8.93 -33.22 -2.69
N ALA A 13 9.54 -33.88 -1.70
CA ALA A 13 9.45 -33.47 -0.31
C ALA A 13 10.01 -32.06 -0.08
N ILE A 14 11.11 -31.70 -0.75
CA ILE A 14 11.67 -30.34 -0.71
C ILE A 14 10.63 -29.31 -1.19
N VAL A 15 10.01 -29.54 -2.35
CA VAL A 15 9.05 -28.59 -2.93
C VAL A 15 7.80 -28.47 -2.05
N PHE A 16 7.28 -29.56 -1.48
CA PHE A 16 6.12 -29.51 -0.59
C PHE A 16 6.40 -28.76 0.71
N ILE A 17 7.61 -28.88 1.27
CA ILE A 17 8.00 -28.09 2.45
C ILE A 17 8.16 -26.61 2.07
N GLU A 18 8.80 -26.30 0.94
CA GLU A 18 8.92 -24.92 0.44
C GLU A 18 7.53 -24.29 0.20
N ASP A 19 6.60 -25.05 -0.38
CA ASP A 19 5.21 -24.62 -0.59
C ASP A 19 4.43 -24.45 0.71
N ALA A 20 4.66 -25.32 1.71
CA ALA A 20 4.05 -25.20 3.02
C ALA A 20 4.52 -23.93 3.75
N ILE A 21 5.81 -23.59 3.65
CA ILE A 21 6.38 -22.36 4.22
C ILE A 21 5.82 -21.11 3.54
N GLN A 22 5.57 -21.17 2.24
CA GLN A 22 5.08 -20.05 1.43
C GLN A 22 3.54 -20.04 1.23
N TYR A 23 2.80 -20.93 1.90
CA TYR A 23 1.33 -21.06 1.83
C TYR A 23 0.75 -21.31 0.41
N ARG A 24 1.52 -22.03 -0.42
CA ARG A 24 1.14 -22.38 -1.79
C ARG A 24 0.30 -23.66 -1.83
N SER A 25 -0.43 -23.85 -2.92
CA SER A 25 -1.20 -25.07 -3.17
C SER A 25 -0.37 -26.11 -3.90
N ILE A 26 -0.60 -27.39 -3.61
CA ILE A 26 0.20 -28.52 -4.10
C ILE A 26 -0.20 -28.97 -5.53
N ASN A 27 -1.21 -28.32 -6.13
CA ASN A 27 -1.75 -28.63 -7.47
C ASN A 27 -0.78 -28.30 -8.62
N HIS A 28 0.36 -28.99 -8.68
CA HIS A 28 1.34 -28.91 -9.76
C HIS A 28 1.83 -30.31 -10.14
N ARG A 29 2.38 -30.44 -11.35
CA ARG A 29 2.98 -31.69 -11.84
C ARG A 29 4.25 -32.03 -11.07
N VAL A 30 4.45 -33.31 -10.81
CA VAL A 30 5.44 -33.81 -9.84
C VAL A 30 6.63 -34.52 -10.53
N ASP A 31 6.80 -34.33 -11.84
CA ASP A 31 7.94 -34.90 -12.60
C ASP A 31 9.26 -34.18 -12.28
N SER A 32 10.41 -34.86 -12.42
CA SER A 32 11.73 -34.28 -12.14
C SER A 32 12.01 -32.95 -12.87
N ARG A 33 11.68 -32.87 -14.17
CA ARG A 33 11.80 -31.64 -14.97
C ARG A 33 10.82 -30.56 -14.53
N SER A 34 9.59 -30.95 -14.20
CA SER A 34 8.52 -30.06 -13.74
C SER A 34 8.88 -29.41 -12.40
N LEU A 35 9.45 -30.17 -11.46
CA LEU A 35 9.92 -29.68 -10.17
C LEU A 35 11.10 -28.72 -10.29
N TRP A 36 12.06 -29.03 -11.19
CA TRP A 36 13.17 -28.11 -11.47
C TRP A 36 12.67 -26.77 -12.03
N LEU A 37 11.76 -26.82 -13.01
CA LEU A 37 11.14 -25.63 -13.60
C LEU A 37 10.31 -24.86 -12.56
N TYR A 38 9.59 -25.56 -11.69
CA TYR A 38 8.80 -24.98 -10.60
C TYR A 38 9.68 -24.18 -9.63
N ARG A 39 10.80 -24.77 -9.17
CA ARG A 39 11.75 -24.08 -8.28
C ARG A 39 12.42 -22.89 -8.97
N TRP A 40 12.76 -23.02 -10.25
CA TRP A 40 13.30 -21.89 -11.02
C TRP A 40 12.28 -20.76 -11.18
N TYR A 41 11.03 -21.07 -11.51
CA TYR A 41 9.95 -20.10 -11.66
C TYR A 41 9.65 -19.35 -10.35
N TYR A 42 9.65 -20.06 -9.22
CA TYR A 42 9.43 -19.46 -7.91
C TYR A 42 10.68 -18.90 -7.23
N SER A 43 11.83 -18.92 -7.91
CA SER A 43 13.05 -18.28 -7.45
C SER A 43 12.85 -16.78 -7.27
N ARG A 44 13.62 -16.18 -6.36
CA ARG A 44 13.54 -14.75 -6.06
C ARG A 44 13.82 -13.89 -7.29
N THR A 45 14.72 -14.31 -8.16
CA THR A 45 15.10 -13.59 -9.38
C THR A 45 13.97 -13.58 -10.40
N CYS A 46 13.36 -14.73 -10.70
CA CYS A 46 12.25 -14.82 -11.66
C CYS A 46 11.03 -14.01 -11.20
N GLN A 47 10.66 -14.13 -9.91
CA GLN A 47 9.55 -13.38 -9.33
C GLN A 47 9.82 -11.86 -9.25
N TRP A 48 11.08 -11.46 -9.06
CA TRP A 48 11.48 -10.06 -9.10
C TRP A 48 11.40 -9.50 -10.52
N ILE A 49 11.85 -10.23 -11.54
CA ILE A 49 11.70 -9.86 -12.95
C ILE A 49 10.23 -9.67 -13.30
N LEU A 50 9.36 -10.63 -12.94
CA LEU A 50 7.92 -10.51 -13.20
C LEU A 50 7.32 -9.28 -12.51
N SER A 51 7.71 -9.01 -11.27
CA SER A 51 7.24 -7.82 -10.52
C SER A 51 7.76 -6.52 -11.14
N LEU A 52 8.99 -6.51 -11.63
CA LEU A 52 9.57 -5.37 -12.34
C LEU A 52 8.82 -5.11 -13.65
N THR A 53 8.53 -6.14 -14.45
CA THR A 53 7.74 -6.02 -15.69
C THR A 53 6.35 -5.44 -15.42
N ILE A 54 5.66 -5.89 -14.37
CA ILE A 54 4.36 -5.33 -13.96
C ILE A 54 4.51 -3.85 -13.56
N THR A 55 5.60 -3.49 -12.88
CA THR A 55 5.85 -2.10 -12.48
C THR A 55 6.11 -1.23 -13.71
N VAL A 56 6.89 -1.71 -14.68
CA VAL A 56 7.21 -1.02 -15.92
C VAL A 56 5.96 -0.79 -16.76
N ILE A 57 5.11 -1.81 -16.98
CA ILE A 57 3.91 -1.65 -17.82
C ILE A 57 2.89 -0.67 -17.20
N LEU A 58 2.79 -0.61 -15.87
CA LEU A 58 1.95 0.37 -15.17
C LEU A 58 2.59 1.78 -15.17
N ALA A 59 3.91 1.87 -15.10
CA ALA A 59 4.63 3.15 -15.16
C ALA A 59 4.63 3.76 -16.57
N LEU A 60 4.47 2.95 -17.62
CA LEU A 60 4.42 3.42 -19.01
C LEU A 60 3.31 4.45 -19.25
N ALA A 61 2.23 4.40 -18.46
CA ALA A 61 1.14 5.39 -18.50
C ALA A 61 1.58 6.83 -18.18
N PHE A 62 2.73 7.05 -17.53
CA PHE A 62 3.27 8.39 -17.29
C PHE A 62 3.97 8.98 -18.52
N ILE A 63 4.52 8.12 -19.39
CA ILE A 63 5.36 8.51 -20.53
C ILE A 63 4.54 8.54 -21.83
N GLU A 64 3.56 7.64 -21.95
CA GLU A 64 2.65 7.58 -23.07
C GLU A 64 1.80 8.84 -23.25
N GLU A 65 1.31 9.08 -24.47
CA GLU A 65 0.39 10.18 -24.73
C GLU A 65 -0.98 9.94 -24.03
N PRO A 66 -1.50 10.89 -23.24
CA PRO A 66 -0.94 12.20 -22.90
C PRO A 66 0.18 12.11 -21.85
N SER A 67 1.35 12.68 -22.16
CA SER A 67 2.54 12.52 -21.33
C SER A 67 2.50 13.45 -20.13
N SER A 68 2.78 12.87 -18.97
CA SER A 68 2.80 13.59 -17.69
C SER A 68 4.14 14.24 -17.34
N LEU A 69 5.07 14.27 -18.30
CA LEU A 69 6.41 14.84 -18.13
C LEU A 69 6.36 16.35 -18.37
N THR A 70 5.65 17.05 -17.49
CA THR A 70 5.57 18.52 -17.46
C THR A 70 5.94 19.04 -16.07
N LEU A 71 6.44 20.28 -16.01
CA LEU A 71 6.84 20.90 -14.75
C LEU A 71 5.63 21.34 -13.92
N THR A 72 4.56 21.78 -14.59
CA THR A 72 3.31 22.24 -13.98
C THR A 72 2.12 21.57 -14.65
N SER A 73 1.08 21.31 -13.86
CA SER A 73 -0.23 20.85 -14.34
C SER A 73 -1.19 21.99 -14.65
N ASP A 74 -0.82 23.24 -14.35
CA ASP A 74 -1.68 24.40 -14.60
C ASP A 74 -1.78 24.68 -16.11
N VAL A 75 -2.98 24.46 -16.67
CA VAL A 75 -3.29 24.68 -18.09
C VAL A 75 -2.97 26.10 -18.56
N ARG A 76 -2.96 27.10 -17.66
CA ARG A 76 -2.67 28.50 -17.98
C ARG A 76 -1.23 28.72 -18.46
N TYR A 77 -0.27 27.99 -17.89
CA TYR A 77 1.17 28.22 -18.10
C TYR A 77 1.92 26.97 -18.56
N ARG A 78 1.20 25.87 -18.81
CA ARG A 78 1.80 24.58 -19.16
C ARG A 78 2.44 24.64 -20.55
N LEU A 79 3.74 24.29 -20.58
CA LEU A 79 4.49 24.05 -21.81
C LEU A 79 3.96 22.80 -22.53
N PRO A 80 4.13 22.70 -23.86
CA PRO A 80 3.71 21.51 -24.61
C PRO A 80 4.40 20.26 -24.04
N ALA A 81 3.60 19.23 -23.80
CA ALA A 81 4.09 17.98 -23.23
C ALA A 81 5.05 17.28 -24.19
N TRP A 82 6.05 16.58 -23.64
CA TRP A 82 6.98 15.81 -24.46
C TRP A 82 6.29 14.58 -25.04
N ASN A 83 6.13 14.53 -26.37
CA ASN A 83 5.52 13.38 -27.03
C ASN A 83 6.58 12.36 -27.43
N PRO A 84 6.51 11.10 -26.96
CA PRO A 84 7.44 10.07 -27.37
C PRO A 84 7.27 9.72 -28.86
N PRO A 85 8.34 9.34 -29.57
CA PRO A 85 8.24 8.87 -30.95
C PRO A 85 7.40 7.58 -31.01
N CYS A 86 6.58 7.46 -32.07
CA CYS A 86 5.80 6.24 -32.32
C CYS A 86 6.74 5.02 -32.42
N GLY A 87 6.39 3.95 -31.70
CA GLY A 87 7.18 2.72 -31.62
C GLY A 87 7.96 2.54 -30.33
N LEU A 88 8.43 3.62 -29.66
CA LEU A 88 9.20 3.46 -28.41
C LEU A 88 8.34 2.82 -27.30
N THR A 89 7.20 3.43 -26.98
CA THR A 89 6.27 2.93 -25.95
C THR A 89 5.70 1.57 -26.35
N GLU A 90 5.35 1.40 -27.63
CA GLU A 90 4.79 0.15 -28.16
C GLU A 90 5.81 -1.01 -28.12
N SER A 91 7.12 -0.73 -28.28
CA SER A 91 8.18 -1.75 -28.19
C SER A 91 8.40 -2.22 -26.76
N ILE A 92 8.36 -1.30 -25.79
CA ILE A 92 8.44 -1.63 -24.35
C ILE A 92 7.20 -2.43 -23.94
N GLU A 93 6.02 -2.04 -24.44
CA GLU A 93 4.77 -2.76 -24.18
C GLU A 93 4.80 -4.18 -24.75
N LEU A 94 5.27 -4.35 -26.00
CA LEU A 94 5.43 -5.68 -26.62
C LEU A 94 6.39 -6.57 -25.81
N LEU A 95 7.52 -6.03 -25.36
CA LEU A 95 8.48 -6.77 -24.53
C LEU A 95 7.83 -7.26 -23.23
N CYS A 96 7.00 -6.43 -22.59
CA CYS A 96 6.26 -6.82 -21.40
C CYS A 96 5.25 -7.93 -21.70
N PHE A 97 4.50 -7.84 -22.81
CA PHE A 97 3.56 -8.88 -23.22
C PHE A 97 4.25 -10.21 -23.53
N LEU A 98 5.43 -10.21 -24.16
CA LEU A 98 6.20 -11.43 -24.38
C LEU A 98 6.56 -12.12 -23.06
N VAL A 99 6.97 -11.36 -22.05
CA VAL A 99 7.23 -11.92 -20.71
C VAL A 99 5.96 -12.51 -20.09
N PHE A 100 4.80 -11.88 -20.26
CA PHE A 100 3.53 -12.42 -19.77
C PHE A 100 3.06 -13.66 -20.53
N VAL A 101 3.31 -13.75 -21.84
CA VAL A 101 3.07 -14.96 -22.62
C VAL A 101 3.92 -16.11 -22.08
N VAL A 102 5.21 -15.88 -21.84
CA VAL A 102 6.10 -16.88 -21.22
C VAL A 102 5.60 -17.29 -19.83
N ASP A 103 5.17 -16.34 -19.00
CA ASP A 103 4.60 -16.61 -17.67
C ASP A 103 3.35 -17.51 -17.74
N VAL A 104 2.41 -17.22 -18.66
CA VAL A 104 1.23 -18.08 -18.88
C VAL A 104 1.62 -19.46 -19.39
N SER A 105 2.56 -19.54 -20.33
CA SER A 105 3.01 -20.80 -20.89
C SER A 105 3.64 -21.70 -19.82
N VAL A 106 4.48 -21.14 -18.95
CA VAL A 106 5.09 -21.87 -17.82
C VAL A 106 4.02 -22.31 -16.83
N LYS A 107 3.08 -21.44 -16.45
CA LYS A 107 1.96 -21.79 -15.56
C LYS A 107 1.07 -22.89 -16.14
N SER A 108 0.75 -22.82 -17.42
CA SER A 108 -0.05 -23.82 -18.13
C SER A 108 0.63 -25.20 -18.13
N TYR A 109 1.94 -25.22 -18.35
CA TYR A 109 2.73 -26.44 -18.27
C TYR A 109 2.78 -27.04 -16.85
N LEU A 110 3.04 -26.21 -15.83
CA LEU A 110 3.22 -26.64 -14.43
C LEU A 110 1.93 -27.14 -13.77
N ILE A 111 0.81 -26.46 -13.98
CA ILE A 111 -0.50 -26.82 -13.38
C ILE A 111 -1.16 -27.96 -14.16
N GLY A 112 -0.92 -28.04 -15.47
CA GLY A 112 -1.52 -29.04 -16.34
C GLY A 112 -2.83 -28.59 -16.99
N TRP A 113 -3.05 -29.06 -18.21
CA TRP A 113 -4.09 -28.55 -19.11
C TRP A 113 -5.52 -28.61 -18.56
N LYS A 114 -5.90 -29.72 -17.91
CA LYS A 114 -7.27 -29.90 -17.39
C LYS A 114 -7.59 -28.96 -16.22
N GLU A 115 -6.63 -28.76 -15.32
CA GLU A 115 -6.79 -27.85 -14.19
C GLU A 115 -6.68 -26.39 -14.60
N PHE A 116 -5.85 -26.10 -15.60
CA PHE A 116 -5.66 -24.76 -16.14
C PHE A 116 -6.99 -24.12 -16.59
N TRP A 117 -7.80 -24.85 -17.36
CA TRP A 117 -9.10 -24.37 -17.84
C TRP A 117 -10.18 -24.25 -16.76
N LYS A 118 -10.04 -24.98 -15.64
CA LYS A 118 -10.94 -24.82 -14.48
C LYS A 118 -10.69 -23.52 -13.72
N ASN A 119 -9.47 -22.98 -13.79
CA ASN A 119 -9.10 -21.79 -13.05
C ASN A 119 -9.52 -20.51 -13.79
N LYS A 120 -10.62 -19.90 -13.33
CA LYS A 120 -11.18 -18.65 -13.89
C LYS A 120 -10.17 -17.51 -13.99
N TRP A 121 -9.19 -17.43 -13.08
CA TRP A 121 -8.15 -16.39 -13.10
C TRP A 121 -7.15 -16.58 -14.24
N LEU A 122 -6.80 -17.82 -14.59
CA LEU A 122 -5.91 -18.11 -15.72
C LEU A 122 -6.62 -17.89 -17.06
N MET A 123 -7.91 -18.22 -17.12
CA MET A 123 -8.76 -17.93 -18.27
C MET A 123 -8.89 -16.43 -18.53
N ALA A 124 -9.18 -15.64 -17.50
CA ALA A 124 -9.21 -14.19 -17.61
C ALA A 124 -7.84 -13.62 -18.04
N TYR A 125 -6.73 -14.21 -17.59
CA TYR A 125 -5.40 -13.78 -17.97
C TYR A 125 -5.09 -14.00 -19.46
N ILE A 126 -5.45 -15.16 -20.02
CA ILE A 126 -5.34 -15.39 -21.46
C ILE A 126 -6.22 -14.41 -22.23
N LEU A 127 -7.48 -14.24 -21.81
CA LEU A 127 -8.41 -13.33 -22.47
C LEU A 127 -7.87 -11.89 -22.49
N THR A 128 -7.36 -11.42 -21.36
CA THR A 128 -6.74 -10.09 -21.25
C THR A 128 -5.53 -9.95 -22.17
N LEU A 129 -4.65 -10.97 -22.26
CA LEU A 129 -3.49 -10.94 -23.15
C LEU A 129 -3.89 -10.94 -24.63
N ILE A 130 -4.92 -11.70 -25.01
CA ILE A 130 -5.41 -11.72 -26.39
C ILE A 130 -5.94 -10.33 -26.76
N VAL A 131 -6.81 -9.75 -25.92
CA VAL A 131 -7.38 -8.41 -26.18
C VAL A 131 -6.28 -7.35 -26.23
N SER A 132 -5.28 -7.40 -25.33
CA SER A 132 -4.19 -6.42 -25.33
C SER A 132 -3.26 -6.56 -26.54
N LEU A 133 -2.99 -7.78 -27.01
CA LEU A 133 -2.20 -8.02 -28.22
C LEU A 133 -2.94 -7.58 -29.48
N THR A 134 -4.26 -7.83 -29.57
CA THR A 134 -5.07 -7.35 -30.69
C THR A 134 -5.08 -5.82 -30.76
N ASP A 135 -5.32 -5.15 -29.63
CA ASP A 135 -5.31 -3.68 -29.54
C ASP A 135 -3.91 -3.10 -29.87
N TRP A 136 -2.83 -3.77 -29.47
CA TRP A 136 -1.47 -3.39 -29.84
C TRP A 136 -1.22 -3.49 -31.35
N ILE A 137 -1.66 -4.58 -32.01
CA ILE A 137 -1.56 -4.72 -33.47
C ILE A 137 -2.37 -3.62 -34.18
N VAL A 138 -3.57 -3.32 -33.69
CA VAL A 138 -4.42 -2.24 -34.22
C VAL A 138 -3.72 -0.89 -34.11
N SER A 139 -3.17 -0.56 -32.93
CA SER A 139 -2.44 0.69 -32.70
C SER A 139 -1.24 0.85 -33.63
N LEU A 140 -0.49 -0.24 -33.87
CA LEU A 140 0.64 -0.25 -34.79
C LEU A 140 0.20 -0.04 -36.25
N SER A 141 -0.93 -0.65 -36.62
CA SER A 141 -1.53 -0.52 -37.96
C SER A 141 -1.97 0.93 -38.25
N PHE A 142 -2.41 1.66 -37.22
CA PHE A 142 -2.79 3.07 -37.31
C PHE A 142 -1.65 4.07 -37.04
N PHE A 143 -0.38 3.63 -37.07
CA PHE A 143 0.79 4.49 -36.82
C PHE A 143 0.68 5.30 -35.51
N CYS A 144 0.20 4.66 -34.44
CA CYS A 144 0.01 5.26 -33.11
C CYS A 144 -1.00 6.42 -33.02
N LYS A 145 -1.82 6.68 -34.06
CA LYS A 145 -2.81 7.79 -34.08
C LYS A 145 -4.17 7.45 -33.47
N GLU A 146 -4.27 6.31 -32.81
CA GLU A 146 -5.49 5.86 -32.14
C GLU A 146 -5.75 6.70 -30.87
N SER A 147 -6.95 7.29 -30.79
CA SER A 147 -7.35 8.16 -29.68
C SER A 147 -7.70 7.37 -28.41
N VAL A 148 -8.22 6.14 -28.54
CA VAL A 148 -8.67 5.31 -27.42
C VAL A 148 -7.93 3.97 -27.43
N ARG A 149 -7.06 3.75 -26.44
CA ARG A 149 -6.29 2.51 -26.29
C ARG A 149 -6.88 1.65 -25.17
N ILE A 150 -7.63 0.61 -25.53
CA ILE A 150 -8.37 -0.23 -24.56
C ILE A 150 -7.39 -1.02 -23.67
N ARG A 151 -6.24 -1.43 -24.22
CA ARG A 151 -5.23 -2.21 -23.49
C ARG A 151 -4.76 -1.55 -22.20
N ARG A 152 -4.78 -0.22 -22.13
CA ARG A 152 -4.39 0.53 -20.91
C ARG A 152 -5.24 0.15 -19.72
N ILE A 153 -6.56 0.08 -19.88
CA ILE A 153 -7.53 -0.24 -18.80
C ILE A 153 -7.27 -1.64 -18.24
N LEU A 154 -6.76 -2.56 -19.08
CA LEU A 154 -6.53 -3.94 -18.70
C LEU A 154 -5.21 -4.18 -17.95
N ARG A 155 -4.22 -3.28 -18.04
CA ARG A 155 -2.89 -3.46 -17.41
C ARG A 155 -2.92 -3.76 -15.90
N PRO A 156 -3.76 -3.12 -15.06
CA PRO A 156 -3.87 -3.45 -13.65
C PRO A 156 -4.26 -4.90 -13.36
N PHE A 157 -4.90 -5.58 -14.32
CA PHE A 157 -5.21 -6.99 -14.18
C PHE A 157 -3.96 -7.86 -14.00
N PHE A 158 -2.82 -7.49 -14.61
CA PHE A 158 -1.56 -8.23 -14.44
C PHE A 158 -1.04 -8.17 -13.00
N LEU A 159 -1.23 -7.03 -12.31
CA LEU A 159 -0.91 -6.90 -10.89
C LEU A 159 -1.85 -7.75 -10.01
N LEU A 160 -3.16 -7.73 -10.27
CA LEU A 160 -4.14 -8.58 -9.59
C LEU A 160 -3.84 -10.07 -9.79
N GLN A 161 -3.42 -10.45 -10.99
CA GLN A 161 -3.17 -11.84 -11.35
C GLN A 161 -1.94 -12.42 -10.63
N ASN A 162 -0.89 -11.62 -10.42
CA ASN A 162 0.32 -12.08 -9.77
C ASN A 162 0.16 -12.22 -8.24
N SER A 163 -0.58 -11.33 -7.61
CA SER A 163 -0.71 -11.30 -6.15
C SER A 163 -1.84 -12.21 -5.64
N SER A 164 -1.48 -13.31 -4.99
CA SER A 164 -2.44 -14.23 -4.35
C SER A 164 -3.25 -13.55 -3.24
N MET A 165 -2.62 -12.64 -2.48
CA MET A 165 -3.27 -11.88 -1.43
C MET A 165 -4.31 -10.91 -2.00
N MET A 166 -4.01 -10.23 -3.13
CA MET A 166 -4.96 -9.33 -3.79
C MET A 166 -6.19 -10.07 -4.31
N LYS A 167 -6.02 -11.30 -4.82
CA LYS A 167 -7.15 -12.16 -5.24
C LYS A 167 -8.04 -12.53 -4.07
N LYS A 168 -7.44 -12.87 -2.91
CA LYS A 168 -8.19 -13.16 -1.68
C LYS A 168 -8.98 -11.91 -1.25
N THR A 169 -8.32 -10.77 -1.14
CA THR A 169 -8.98 -9.52 -0.73
C THR A 169 -10.05 -9.05 -1.72
N LEU A 170 -9.86 -9.21 -3.04
CA LEU A 170 -10.91 -8.88 -4.02
C LEU A 170 -12.11 -9.83 -3.91
N LYS A 171 -11.85 -11.14 -3.70
CA LYS A 171 -12.91 -12.12 -3.44
C LYS A 171 -13.66 -11.79 -2.15
N SER A 172 -12.96 -11.32 -1.12
CA SER A 172 -13.58 -10.81 0.12
C SER A 172 -14.55 -9.68 -0.17
N ILE A 173 -14.06 -8.61 -0.83
CA ILE A 173 -14.88 -7.44 -1.16
C ILE A 173 -16.11 -7.88 -1.96
N ASN A 174 -15.94 -8.73 -2.98
CA ASN A 174 -17.05 -9.21 -3.78
C ASN A 174 -18.07 -10.03 -2.97
N SER A 175 -17.61 -10.80 -1.98
CA SER A 175 -18.51 -11.50 -1.05
C SER A 175 -19.23 -10.57 -0.08
N THR A 176 -18.66 -9.40 0.24
CA THR A 176 -19.30 -8.40 1.11
C THR A 176 -20.29 -7.47 0.37
N LEU A 177 -20.17 -7.34 -0.95
CA LEU A 177 -21.01 -6.46 -1.76
C LEU A 177 -22.53 -6.69 -1.61
N PRO A 178 -23.07 -7.93 -1.55
CA PRO A 178 -24.51 -8.14 -1.40
C PRO A 178 -25.08 -7.53 -0.12
N GLU A 179 -24.33 -7.59 0.99
CA GLU A 179 -24.78 -7.00 2.24
C GLU A 179 -24.67 -5.48 2.22
N MET A 180 -23.57 -4.95 1.66
CA MET A 180 -23.42 -3.50 1.42
C MET A 180 -24.56 -2.96 0.54
N ALA A 181 -25.02 -3.74 -0.45
CA ALA A 181 -26.10 -3.33 -1.34
C ALA A 181 -27.40 -3.03 -0.60
N SER A 182 -27.70 -3.74 0.50
CA SER A 182 -28.89 -3.47 1.31
C SER A 182 -28.85 -2.09 1.99
N VAL A 183 -27.67 -1.66 2.47
CA VAL A 183 -27.48 -0.35 3.09
C VAL A 183 -27.39 0.76 2.06
N VAL A 184 -26.74 0.51 0.92
CA VAL A 184 -26.73 1.45 -0.21
C VAL A 184 -28.15 1.66 -0.74
N LEU A 185 -28.98 0.62 -0.77
CA LEU A 185 -30.40 0.74 -1.10
C LEU A 185 -31.15 1.59 -0.07
N LEU A 186 -30.93 1.35 1.23
CA LEU A 186 -31.53 2.16 2.30
C LEU A 186 -31.11 3.64 2.20
N LEU A 187 -29.84 3.89 1.86
CA LEU A 187 -29.33 5.23 1.62
C LEU A 187 -29.96 5.88 0.39
N ALA A 188 -30.15 5.13 -0.69
CA ALA A 188 -30.85 5.61 -1.88
C ALA A 188 -32.31 5.98 -1.57
N VAL A 189 -32.99 5.19 -0.73
CA VAL A 189 -34.35 5.50 -0.25
C VAL A 189 -34.37 6.78 0.59
N HIS A 190 -33.43 6.92 1.54
CA HIS A 190 -33.26 8.14 2.34
C HIS A 190 -33.06 9.37 1.45
N LEU A 191 -32.12 9.31 0.50
CA LEU A 191 -31.87 10.39 -0.45
C LEU A 191 -33.11 10.72 -1.29
N SER A 192 -33.80 9.71 -1.81
CA SER A 192 -34.98 9.89 -2.66
C SER A 192 -36.13 10.56 -1.89
N LEU A 193 -36.42 10.08 -0.68
CA LEU A 193 -37.49 10.60 0.16
C LEU A 193 -37.22 12.06 0.57
N PHE A 194 -36.01 12.36 1.05
CA PHE A 194 -35.66 13.73 1.44
C PHE A 194 -35.57 14.67 0.24
N THR A 195 -35.21 14.19 -0.95
CA THR A 195 -35.26 14.98 -2.19
C THR A 195 -36.69 15.41 -2.51
N MET A 196 -37.65 14.48 -2.40
CA MET A 196 -39.07 14.79 -2.62
C MET A 196 -39.60 15.79 -1.58
N PHE A 197 -39.26 15.62 -0.31
CA PHE A 197 -39.62 16.59 0.73
C PHE A 197 -38.98 17.96 0.51
N ALA A 198 -37.69 18.02 0.15
CA ALA A 198 -36.98 19.26 -0.11
C ALA A 198 -37.62 20.05 -1.27
N MET A 199 -37.96 19.38 -2.37
CA MET A 199 -38.64 20.05 -3.49
C MET A 199 -40.02 20.57 -3.09
N LEU A 200 -40.79 19.83 -2.29
CA LEU A 200 -42.10 20.31 -1.81
C LEU A 200 -41.99 21.49 -0.86
N LEU A 201 -41.00 21.49 0.04
CA LEU A 201 -40.77 22.54 1.03
C LEU A 201 -40.19 23.82 0.42
N PHE A 202 -39.23 23.69 -0.50
CA PHE A 202 -38.40 24.80 -0.97
C PHE A 202 -38.68 25.26 -2.41
N ALA A 203 -39.25 24.43 -3.29
CA ALA A 203 -39.47 24.83 -4.69
C ALA A 203 -40.68 25.77 -4.90
N ARG A 204 -41.53 25.98 -3.88
CA ARG A 204 -42.85 26.63 -4.03
C ARG A 204 -43.04 27.96 -3.30
N THR A 205 -41.98 28.73 -3.04
CA THR A 205 -42.14 30.12 -2.57
C THR A 205 -42.54 31.05 -3.73
N LYS A 206 -43.75 31.61 -3.66
CA LYS A 206 -44.36 32.52 -4.65
C LYS A 206 -43.82 33.95 -4.62
N ASP A 207 -42.83 34.25 -3.78
CA ASP A 207 -42.36 35.62 -3.59
C ASP A 207 -41.43 36.03 -4.73
N ASN A 208 -41.99 36.79 -5.67
CA ASN A 208 -41.33 37.34 -6.86
C ASN A 208 -40.22 38.36 -6.56
N GLN A 209 -39.82 38.56 -5.30
CA GLN A 209 -38.81 39.54 -4.94
C GLN A 209 -37.70 38.94 -4.05
N GLN A 210 -36.48 39.01 -4.59
CA GLN A 210 -35.15 38.99 -3.97
C GLN A 210 -34.40 37.68 -3.71
N ASP A 211 -34.98 36.55 -3.29
CA ASP A 211 -34.15 35.38 -2.92
C ASP A 211 -34.09 34.30 -4.01
N LYS A 212 -33.25 34.53 -5.05
CA LYS A 212 -33.02 33.57 -6.14
C LYS A 212 -32.06 32.42 -5.79
N GLU A 213 -31.36 32.48 -4.66
CA GLU A 213 -30.32 31.53 -4.28
C GLU A 213 -30.84 30.09 -4.12
N TRP A 214 -32.10 29.94 -3.70
CA TRP A 214 -32.80 28.66 -3.55
C TRP A 214 -32.97 27.86 -4.84
N VAL A 215 -33.14 28.57 -5.94
CA VAL A 215 -33.33 28.00 -7.27
C VAL A 215 -32.05 27.30 -7.74
N VAL A 216 -30.90 27.60 -7.12
CA VAL A 216 -29.63 26.93 -7.42
C VAL A 216 -29.63 25.49 -6.88
N TYR A 217 -30.23 25.24 -5.71
CA TYR A 217 -30.12 23.94 -5.03
C TYR A 217 -31.32 23.01 -5.26
N PHE A 218 -32.55 23.52 -5.21
CA PHE A 218 -33.78 22.71 -5.12
C PHE A 218 -34.78 22.91 -6.28
N ARG A 219 -34.29 23.35 -7.45
CA ARG A 219 -35.16 23.63 -8.61
C ARG A 219 -35.69 22.37 -9.30
N ASN A 220 -34.80 21.43 -9.60
CA ASN A 220 -35.13 20.20 -10.34
C ASN A 220 -34.76 18.96 -9.52
N LEU A 221 -35.40 17.82 -9.81
CA LEU A 221 -35.08 16.53 -9.17
C LEU A 221 -33.58 16.17 -9.21
N PRO A 222 -32.87 16.19 -10.37
CA PRO A 222 -31.46 15.84 -10.41
C PRO A 222 -30.55 16.85 -9.69
N GLU A 223 -30.89 18.13 -9.69
CA GLU A 223 -30.14 19.16 -8.95
C GLU A 223 -30.34 19.01 -7.45
N SER A 224 -31.59 18.82 -7.01
CA SER A 224 -31.95 18.58 -5.60
C SER A 224 -31.30 17.30 -5.06
N LEU A 225 -31.33 16.21 -5.84
CA LEU A 225 -30.67 14.96 -5.49
C LEU A 225 -29.15 15.15 -5.39
N THR A 226 -28.55 15.94 -6.28
CA THR A 226 -27.11 16.25 -6.23
C THR A 226 -26.79 17.06 -4.97
N SER A 227 -27.57 18.12 -4.68
CA SER A 227 -27.38 18.98 -3.52
C SER A 227 -27.46 18.22 -2.20
N LEU A 228 -28.42 17.29 -2.08
CA LEU A 228 -28.55 16.43 -0.90
C LEU A 228 -27.50 15.32 -0.85
N LEU A 229 -27.06 14.78 -1.99
CA LEU A 229 -25.96 13.83 -2.03
C LEU A 229 -24.63 14.47 -1.58
N VAL A 230 -24.39 15.73 -1.92
CA VAL A 230 -23.23 16.50 -1.43
C VAL A 230 -23.41 16.87 0.05
N LEU A 231 -24.64 17.13 0.50
CA LEU A 231 -24.90 17.38 1.91
C LEU A 231 -24.71 16.13 2.78
N LEU A 232 -24.99 14.94 2.23
CA LEU A 232 -24.76 13.67 2.90
C LEU A 232 -23.29 13.49 3.29
N THR A 233 -22.37 14.05 2.50
CA THR A 233 -20.92 14.09 2.79
C THR A 233 -20.49 15.37 3.50
N THR A 234 -21.44 16.23 3.88
CA THR A 234 -21.25 17.51 4.59
C THR A 234 -20.39 18.56 3.89
N ALA A 235 -20.19 18.46 2.57
CA ALA A 235 -19.31 19.38 1.84
C ALA A 235 -19.90 20.76 1.55
N ASN A 236 -21.22 20.87 1.41
CA ASN A 236 -21.92 22.13 1.16
C ASN A 236 -22.68 22.63 2.40
N ASN A 237 -22.27 22.20 3.60
CA ASN A 237 -22.79 22.70 4.87
C ASN A 237 -21.84 23.79 5.40
N PRO A 238 -22.28 25.03 5.67
CA PRO A 238 -23.68 25.49 5.83
C PRO A 238 -24.39 26.02 4.57
N ASP A 239 -23.70 26.18 3.44
CA ASP A 239 -24.19 26.90 2.25
C ASP A 239 -25.58 26.48 1.75
N VAL A 240 -25.87 25.19 1.67
CA VAL A 240 -27.18 24.68 1.19
C VAL A 240 -28.34 25.01 2.15
N MET A 241 -28.05 25.26 3.42
CA MET A 241 -29.03 25.56 4.46
C MET A 241 -29.25 27.05 4.66
N ILE A 242 -28.25 27.90 4.40
CA ILE A 242 -28.30 29.35 4.70
C ILE A 242 -29.53 30.05 4.11
N PRO A 243 -29.90 29.85 2.83
CA PRO A 243 -31.09 30.47 2.26
C PRO A 243 -32.38 30.08 3.02
N ALA A 244 -32.44 28.85 3.54
CA ALA A 244 -33.56 28.34 4.34
C ALA A 244 -33.62 28.94 5.70
N TYR A 245 -32.47 28.95 6.34
CA TYR A 245 -32.34 29.39 7.68
C TYR A 245 -32.61 30.90 7.81
N SER A 246 -32.25 31.69 6.80
CA SER A 246 -32.52 33.14 6.77
C SER A 246 -34.03 33.45 6.64
N LYS A 247 -34.80 32.63 5.92
CA LYS A 247 -36.27 32.77 5.82
C LYS A 247 -36.99 32.33 7.08
N ASN A 248 -36.66 31.14 7.59
CA ASN A 248 -37.25 30.63 8.83
C ASN A 248 -36.28 29.68 9.53
N ARG A 249 -35.97 29.98 10.79
CA ARG A 249 -35.10 29.16 11.65
C ARG A 249 -35.56 27.70 11.74
N ALA A 250 -36.86 27.44 11.60
CA ALA A 250 -37.43 26.10 11.63
C ALA A 250 -36.94 25.19 10.50
N TYR A 251 -36.54 25.75 9.34
CA TYR A 251 -36.02 24.93 8.24
C TYR A 251 -34.69 24.26 8.57
N SER A 252 -33.94 24.74 9.57
CA SER A 252 -32.72 24.05 10.03
C SER A 252 -32.99 22.63 10.52
N ILE A 253 -34.19 22.36 11.06
CA ILE A 253 -34.60 21.04 11.54
C ILE A 253 -34.55 20.01 10.41
N PHE A 254 -34.94 20.39 9.18
CA PHE A 254 -34.89 19.51 8.02
C PHE A 254 -33.45 19.05 7.71
N PHE A 255 -32.51 20.00 7.66
CA PHE A 255 -31.10 19.71 7.35
C PHE A 255 -30.42 18.94 8.48
N ILE A 256 -30.68 19.30 9.75
CA ILE A 256 -30.17 18.56 10.92
C ILE A 256 -30.67 17.12 10.89
N LEU A 257 -31.97 16.90 10.68
CA LEU A 257 -32.56 15.56 10.62
C LEU A 257 -31.95 14.75 9.46
N PHE A 258 -31.80 15.35 8.28
CA PHE A 258 -31.19 14.71 7.13
C PHE A 258 -29.73 14.28 7.40
N THR A 259 -28.92 15.16 7.99
CA THR A 259 -27.50 14.88 8.27
C THR A 259 -27.32 13.87 9.40
N VAL A 260 -28.14 13.94 10.45
CA VAL A 260 -28.10 12.95 11.54
C VAL A 260 -28.44 11.56 11.02
N LEU A 261 -29.56 11.41 10.31
CA LEU A 261 -29.97 10.12 9.75
C LEU A 261 -28.99 9.61 8.67
N GLY A 262 -28.60 10.47 7.73
CA GLY A 262 -27.75 10.10 6.61
C GLY A 262 -26.29 9.88 6.99
N ASN A 263 -25.64 10.89 7.55
CA ASN A 263 -24.21 10.85 7.83
C ASN A 263 -23.92 10.08 9.12
N LEU A 264 -24.56 10.42 10.24
CA LEU A 264 -24.20 9.81 11.54
C LEU A 264 -24.74 8.38 11.70
N PHE A 265 -25.96 8.09 11.25
CA PHE A 265 -26.51 6.73 11.36
C PHE A 265 -26.12 5.85 10.16
N LEU A 266 -26.50 6.20 8.93
CA LEU A 266 -26.33 5.30 7.79
C LEU A 266 -24.86 5.08 7.40
N MET A 267 -24.00 6.12 7.37
CA MET A 267 -22.57 5.92 7.02
C MET A 267 -21.81 5.13 8.09
N ASN A 268 -22.10 5.36 9.37
CA ASN A 268 -21.46 4.58 10.44
C ASN A 268 -21.98 3.14 10.50
N LEU A 269 -23.28 2.91 10.22
CA LEU A 269 -23.84 1.57 10.08
C LEU A 269 -23.17 0.81 8.93
N LEU A 270 -22.96 1.49 7.80
CA LEU A 270 -22.23 0.91 6.67
C LEU A 270 -20.81 0.50 7.11
N THR A 271 -20.09 1.37 7.79
CA THR A 271 -18.75 1.08 8.33
C THR A 271 -18.75 -0.18 9.21
N ALA A 272 -19.75 -0.32 10.09
CA ALA A 272 -19.89 -1.48 10.97
C ALA A 272 -20.15 -2.79 10.20
N ILE A 273 -21.01 -2.77 9.19
CA ILE A 273 -21.30 -3.95 8.34
C ILE A 273 -20.05 -4.35 7.55
N ILE A 274 -19.35 -3.38 6.97
CA ILE A 274 -18.08 -3.60 6.27
C ILE A 274 -17.07 -4.26 7.21
N TYR A 275 -16.93 -3.75 8.42
CA TYR A 275 -16.03 -4.32 9.43
C TYR A 275 -16.37 -5.76 9.78
N ASN A 276 -17.63 -6.06 10.10
CA ASN A 276 -18.06 -7.41 10.50
C ASN A 276 -17.81 -8.44 9.39
N GLN A 277 -18.17 -8.11 8.15
CA GLN A 277 -17.97 -9.01 7.03
C GLN A 277 -16.51 -9.20 6.65
N PHE A 278 -15.74 -8.11 6.71
CA PHE A 278 -14.31 -8.16 6.46
C PHE A 278 -13.58 -9.02 7.50
N ARG A 279 -13.92 -8.88 8.79
CA ARG A 279 -13.37 -9.69 9.89
C ARG A 279 -13.65 -11.18 9.70
N GLY A 280 -14.91 -11.54 9.40
CA GLY A 280 -15.28 -12.93 9.12
C GLY A 280 -14.49 -13.53 7.94
N TYR A 281 -14.26 -12.75 6.90
CA TYR A 281 -13.43 -13.17 5.78
C TYR A 281 -11.95 -13.34 6.15
N LEU A 282 -11.36 -12.38 6.87
CA LEU A 282 -9.96 -12.46 7.30
C LEU A 282 -9.69 -13.75 8.05
N LEU A 283 -10.58 -14.11 8.98
CA LEU A 283 -10.50 -15.36 9.74
C LEU A 283 -10.52 -16.58 8.82
N LYS A 284 -11.48 -16.64 7.88
CA LYS A 284 -11.55 -17.73 6.88
C LYS A 284 -10.32 -17.79 5.97
N SER A 285 -9.73 -16.65 5.61
CA SER A 285 -8.53 -16.57 4.79
C SER A 285 -7.31 -17.13 5.52
N VAL A 286 -7.15 -16.78 6.81
CA VAL A 286 -6.07 -17.28 7.65
C VAL A 286 -6.24 -18.78 7.92
N GLN A 287 -7.47 -19.24 8.18
CA GLN A 287 -7.81 -20.67 8.28
C GLN A 287 -7.39 -21.45 7.03
N SER A 288 -7.70 -20.92 5.85
CA SER A 288 -7.29 -21.54 4.59
C SER A 288 -5.77 -21.57 4.39
N SER A 289 -5.04 -20.54 4.86
CA SER A 289 -3.57 -20.54 4.85
C SER A 289 -3.02 -21.64 5.76
N LEU A 290 -3.50 -21.74 7.01
CA LEU A 290 -3.07 -22.79 7.94
C LEU A 290 -3.33 -24.19 7.37
N PHE A 291 -4.53 -24.41 6.84
CA PHE A 291 -4.90 -25.66 6.19
C PHE A 291 -3.91 -26.06 5.10
N ARG A 292 -3.53 -25.13 4.20
CA ARG A 292 -2.56 -25.41 3.11
C ARG A 292 -1.19 -25.78 3.65
N ARG A 293 -0.75 -25.14 4.71
CA ARG A 293 0.54 -25.42 5.33
C ARG A 293 0.56 -26.80 5.98
N ARG A 294 -0.48 -27.16 6.75
CA ARG A 294 -0.63 -28.51 7.32
C ARG A 294 -0.71 -29.57 6.21
N LEU A 295 -1.45 -29.31 5.13
CA LEU A 295 -1.53 -30.20 3.97
C LEU A 295 -0.16 -30.42 3.29
N GLY A 296 0.64 -29.35 3.10
CA GLY A 296 1.98 -29.46 2.50
C GLY A 296 2.97 -30.25 3.36
N ILE A 297 2.94 -30.03 4.68
CA ILE A 297 3.75 -30.81 5.63
C ILE A 297 3.33 -32.28 5.61
N ARG A 298 2.02 -32.57 5.60
CA ARG A 298 1.52 -33.95 5.53
C ARG A 298 1.88 -34.63 4.20
N ALA A 299 1.76 -33.94 3.07
CA ALA A 299 2.16 -34.45 1.78
C ALA A 299 3.65 -34.84 1.74
N ALA A 300 4.51 -33.99 2.34
CA ALA A 300 5.94 -34.27 2.45
C ALA A 300 6.22 -35.50 3.32
N PHE A 301 5.44 -35.71 4.38
CA PHE A 301 5.55 -36.90 5.23
C PHE A 301 5.24 -38.20 4.46
N GLU A 302 4.10 -38.23 3.73
CA GLU A 302 3.69 -39.42 2.99
C GLU A 302 4.72 -39.80 1.91
N VAL A 303 5.21 -38.82 1.15
CA VAL A 303 6.25 -39.02 0.13
C VAL A 303 7.57 -39.52 0.72
N LEU A 304 7.95 -39.06 1.91
CA LEU A 304 9.16 -39.52 2.57
C LEU A 304 9.01 -40.90 3.20
N SER A 305 7.79 -41.29 3.60
CA SER A 305 7.52 -42.64 4.08
C SER A 305 7.58 -43.69 2.95
N SER A 306 7.21 -43.33 1.72
CA SER A 306 7.32 -44.24 0.57
C SER A 306 8.75 -44.50 0.09
N VAL A 307 9.75 -43.75 0.58
CA VAL A 307 11.18 -43.95 0.24
C VAL A 307 11.74 -45.26 0.82
N LYS A 308 11.07 -45.85 1.83
CA LYS A 308 11.40 -47.19 2.35
C LYS A 308 10.23 -48.15 2.13
N GLU A 309 10.35 -49.04 1.15
CA GLU A 309 9.67 -50.33 1.24
C GLU A 309 10.30 -51.10 2.41
N THR A 310 9.63 -51.10 3.57
CA THR A 310 9.80 -52.15 4.57
C THR A 310 8.59 -53.08 4.51
N PRO A 311 8.77 -54.39 4.78
CA PRO A 311 7.80 -55.43 4.47
C PRO A 311 6.46 -55.21 5.18
N ALA A 312 5.42 -55.76 4.58
CA ALA A 312 3.98 -55.55 4.79
C ALA A 312 3.40 -55.80 6.21
N SER A 313 4.14 -55.60 7.30
CA SER A 313 3.69 -55.87 8.68
C SER A 313 3.79 -54.69 9.66
N ALA A 314 4.25 -53.51 9.26
CA ALA A 314 4.24 -52.33 10.12
C ALA A 314 3.14 -51.35 9.68
N GLN A 315 2.03 -51.33 10.43
CA GLN A 315 0.84 -50.48 10.21
C GLN A 315 1.08 -48.97 10.47
N GLN A 316 2.32 -48.54 10.65
CA GLN A 316 2.68 -47.14 10.90
C GLN A 316 3.73 -46.68 9.89
N SER A 317 3.32 -45.75 9.01
CA SER A 317 4.20 -44.99 8.14
C SER A 317 5.21 -44.21 9.00
N CYS A 318 6.51 -44.39 8.74
CA CYS A 318 7.59 -43.79 9.51
C CYS A 318 8.62 -43.16 8.57
N VAL A 319 9.14 -41.98 8.92
CA VAL A 319 10.15 -41.26 8.12
C VAL A 319 11.53 -41.38 8.75
N SER A 320 12.54 -41.71 7.94
CA SER A 320 13.93 -41.74 8.41
C SER A 320 14.52 -40.34 8.64
N VAL A 321 15.23 -40.14 9.75
CA VAL A 321 15.86 -38.84 10.07
C VAL A 321 16.92 -38.43 9.05
N GLY A 322 17.65 -39.40 8.47
CA GLY A 322 18.66 -39.14 7.44
C GLY A 322 18.08 -38.49 6.18
N ALA A 323 16.95 -39.00 5.68
CA ALA A 323 16.26 -38.41 4.53
C ALA A 323 15.76 -36.99 4.83
N LEU A 324 15.19 -36.78 6.03
CA LEU A 324 14.72 -35.46 6.46
C LEU A 324 15.86 -34.44 6.57
N LEU A 325 17.02 -34.84 7.09
CA LEU A 325 18.20 -33.96 7.14
C LEU A 325 18.66 -33.54 5.74
N GLN A 326 18.66 -34.46 4.78
CA GLN A 326 19.02 -34.17 3.38
C GLN A 326 18.04 -33.18 2.74
N VAL A 327 16.73 -33.34 3.00
CA VAL A 327 15.68 -32.43 2.55
C VAL A 327 15.84 -31.04 3.18
N LEU A 328 15.99 -30.97 4.51
CA LEU A 328 16.16 -29.71 5.23
C LEU A 328 17.42 -28.95 4.76
N GLN A 329 18.50 -29.67 4.43
CA GLN A 329 19.73 -29.04 3.95
C GLN A 329 19.54 -28.35 2.58
N LYS A 330 18.73 -28.93 1.70
CA LYS A 330 18.46 -28.40 0.35
C LYS A 330 17.27 -27.44 0.27
N ALA A 331 16.34 -27.48 1.22
CA ALA A 331 15.17 -26.62 1.24
C ALA A 331 15.52 -25.16 1.57
N GLU A 332 14.90 -24.23 0.84
CA GLU A 332 14.98 -22.79 1.12
C GLU A 332 14.07 -22.42 2.31
N MET A 333 14.70 -22.12 3.45
CA MET A 333 14.01 -21.69 4.67
C MET A 333 14.85 -20.70 5.47
N ASP A 334 14.24 -19.98 6.41
CA ASP A 334 14.99 -19.07 7.27
C ASP A 334 16.07 -19.82 8.05
N SER A 335 17.28 -19.24 8.08
CA SER A 335 18.48 -19.87 8.63
C SER A 335 18.33 -20.28 10.09
N ARG A 336 17.56 -19.51 10.88
CA ARG A 336 17.29 -19.82 12.28
C ARG A 336 16.29 -20.95 12.46
N CYS A 337 15.17 -20.91 11.76
CA CYS A 337 14.18 -21.99 11.81
C CYS A 337 14.82 -23.32 11.39
N LYS A 338 15.64 -23.29 10.33
CA LYS A 338 16.45 -24.45 9.91
C LYS A 338 17.32 -24.98 11.03
N GLN A 339 18.07 -24.10 11.70
CA GLN A 339 18.92 -24.49 12.83
C GLN A 339 18.13 -25.01 14.03
N ALA A 340 16.98 -24.42 14.35
CA ALA A 340 16.12 -24.86 15.45
C ALA A 340 15.57 -26.26 15.17
N ILE A 341 15.01 -26.48 13.98
CA ILE A 341 14.50 -27.78 13.54
C ILE A 341 15.62 -28.83 13.53
N MET A 342 16.81 -28.49 13.01
CA MET A 342 17.96 -29.40 13.00
C MET A 342 18.47 -29.74 14.41
N ARG A 343 18.40 -28.81 15.37
CA ARG A 343 18.74 -29.08 16.77
C ARG A 343 17.72 -29.99 17.42
N SER A 344 16.43 -29.74 17.23
CA SER A 344 15.34 -30.59 17.73
C SER A 344 15.44 -32.01 17.18
N LEU A 345 15.81 -32.16 15.89
CA LEU A 345 16.06 -33.48 15.29
C LEU A 345 17.25 -34.20 15.91
N LYS A 346 18.35 -33.50 16.20
CA LYS A 346 19.54 -34.10 16.85
C LYS A 346 19.31 -34.48 18.31
N MET A 347 18.41 -33.78 19.00
CA MET A 347 18.02 -34.12 20.37
C MET A 347 17.07 -35.32 20.42
N CYS A 348 16.31 -35.57 19.35
CA CYS A 348 15.46 -36.75 19.23
C CYS A 348 16.34 -37.98 18.94
N SER A 349 16.45 -38.91 19.89
CA SER A 349 17.21 -40.15 19.75
C SER A 349 16.54 -41.21 18.86
N CYS A 350 15.53 -40.84 18.07
CA CYS A 350 14.74 -41.77 17.26
C CYS A 350 15.22 -41.76 15.81
N ASP A 351 15.55 -42.93 15.25
CA ASP A 351 15.90 -43.08 13.83
C ASP A 351 14.69 -42.92 12.89
N GLN A 352 13.48 -43.03 13.45
CA GLN A 352 12.21 -42.96 12.74
C GLN A 352 11.24 -41.97 13.43
N LEU A 353 10.55 -41.18 12.62
CA LEU A 353 9.56 -40.20 13.06
C LEU A 353 8.15 -40.62 12.67
N SER A 354 7.21 -40.57 13.62
CA SER A 354 5.78 -40.71 13.34
C SER A 354 5.18 -39.42 12.76
N ALA A 355 3.99 -39.50 12.16
CA ALA A 355 3.32 -38.34 11.55
C ALA A 355 3.08 -37.19 12.54
N ALA A 356 2.64 -37.51 13.77
CA ALA A 356 2.42 -36.52 14.82
C ALA A 356 3.73 -35.86 15.28
N GLN A 357 4.80 -36.64 15.42
CA GLN A 357 6.13 -36.10 15.75
C GLN A 357 6.67 -35.21 14.63
N PHE A 358 6.47 -35.59 13.38
CA PHE A 358 6.84 -34.81 12.21
C PHE A 358 6.07 -33.47 12.16
N GLN A 359 4.75 -33.50 12.35
CA GLN A 359 3.92 -32.28 12.37
C GLN A 359 4.35 -31.33 13.50
N LYS A 360 4.60 -31.87 14.69
CA LYS A 360 5.07 -31.11 15.87
C LYS A 360 6.44 -30.45 15.64
N LEU A 361 7.33 -31.09 14.88
CA LEU A 361 8.62 -30.51 14.49
C LEU A 361 8.43 -29.21 13.69
N PHE A 362 7.47 -29.21 12.77
CA PHE A 362 7.17 -28.06 11.91
C PHE A 362 6.25 -27.02 12.56
N GLU A 363 5.78 -27.25 13.80
CA GLU A 363 5.20 -26.18 14.63
C GLU A 363 6.26 -25.17 15.10
N GLU A 364 7.56 -25.52 15.04
CA GLU A 364 8.64 -24.56 15.33
C GLU A 364 8.65 -23.39 14.32
N LEU A 365 8.16 -23.62 13.10
CA LEU A 365 7.95 -22.56 12.10
C LEU A 365 6.86 -21.55 12.52
N ASP A 366 5.99 -21.91 13.48
CA ASP A 366 4.98 -21.00 14.05
C ASP A 366 5.51 -20.14 15.20
N LYS A 367 6.73 -20.42 15.70
CA LYS A 367 7.33 -19.68 16.80
C LYS A 367 8.10 -18.47 16.28
N ASP A 368 7.88 -17.32 16.92
CA ASP A 368 8.54 -16.07 16.56
C ASP A 368 10.06 -16.18 16.79
N ALA A 369 10.87 -15.86 15.78
CA ALA A 369 12.32 -15.84 15.91
C ALA A 369 12.79 -14.60 16.70
N ILE A 370 13.26 -14.80 17.93
CA ILE A 370 13.88 -13.75 18.74
C ILE A 370 15.19 -13.29 18.09
N LYS A 371 15.32 -12.02 17.72
CA LYS A 371 16.59 -11.44 17.26
C LYS A 371 17.54 -11.24 18.44
N GLN A 372 18.39 -12.23 18.70
CA GLN A 372 19.56 -12.05 19.57
C GLN A 372 20.57 -11.13 18.86
N HIS A 373 20.98 -10.07 19.55
CA HIS A 373 22.00 -9.13 19.09
C HIS A 373 23.40 -9.73 19.30
N PRO A 374 24.37 -9.43 18.41
CA PRO A 374 25.73 -9.90 18.59
C PRO A 374 26.35 -9.32 19.88
N PRO A 375 27.30 -10.03 20.53
CA PRO A 375 27.99 -9.52 21.71
C PRO A 375 28.83 -8.28 21.37
N SER A 376 29.11 -7.46 22.38
CA SER A 376 29.98 -6.29 22.23
C SER A 376 31.44 -6.73 22.06
N PRO A 377 32.28 -5.95 21.35
CA PRO A 377 33.71 -6.23 21.25
C PRO A 377 34.37 -6.17 22.63
N GLU A 378 35.32 -7.07 22.87
CA GLU A 378 36.23 -7.01 24.01
C GLU A 378 37.48 -6.24 23.61
N TYR A 379 37.73 -5.11 24.29
CA TYR A 379 38.94 -4.32 24.09
C TYR A 379 40.01 -4.70 25.11
N GLN A 380 41.25 -4.87 24.66
CA GLN A 380 42.38 -5.17 25.55
C GLN A 380 42.85 -3.94 26.36
N SER A 381 42.63 -2.73 25.86
CA SER A 381 43.07 -1.51 26.54
C SER A 381 42.07 -1.02 27.58
N HIS A 382 42.58 -0.69 28.77
CA HIS A 382 41.77 -0.21 29.90
C HIS A 382 41.03 1.11 29.60
N PHE A 383 41.59 1.95 28.72
CA PHE A 383 40.95 3.19 28.26
C PHE A 383 39.70 2.90 27.41
N MET A 384 39.77 1.97 26.46
CA MET A 384 38.63 1.59 25.62
C MET A 384 37.52 0.90 26.43
N GLN A 385 37.89 0.11 27.46
CA GLN A 385 36.91 -0.49 28.38
C GLN A 385 36.16 0.57 29.20
N LYS A 386 36.86 1.60 29.71
CA LYS A 386 36.21 2.74 30.37
C LYS A 386 35.29 3.52 29.43
N MET A 387 35.72 3.75 28.19
CA MET A 387 34.87 4.38 27.17
C MET A 387 33.62 3.53 26.85
N GLN A 388 33.80 2.21 26.69
CA GLN A 388 32.70 1.27 26.45
C GLN A 388 31.68 1.29 27.59
N PHE A 389 32.14 1.35 28.85
CA PHE A 389 31.27 1.48 30.00
C PHE A 389 30.51 2.84 30.03
N ALA A 390 31.22 3.94 29.78
CA ALA A 390 30.63 5.28 29.79
C ALA A 390 29.58 5.49 28.68
N PHE A 391 29.94 5.15 27.44
CA PHE A 391 29.09 5.35 26.26
C PHE A 391 28.05 4.22 26.05
N GLY A 392 28.22 3.09 26.73
CA GLY A 392 27.20 2.04 26.85
C GLY A 392 26.11 2.35 27.88
N HIS A 393 26.30 3.37 28.72
CA HIS A 393 25.36 3.70 29.78
C HIS A 393 24.06 4.33 29.22
N PRO A 394 22.86 3.99 29.75
CA PRO A 394 21.58 4.54 29.28
C PRO A 394 21.50 6.08 29.35
N TYR A 395 22.24 6.72 30.25
CA TYR A 395 22.35 8.20 30.34
C TYR A 395 22.88 8.84 29.07
N PHE A 396 23.79 8.19 28.34
CA PHE A 396 24.27 8.70 27.06
C PHE A 396 23.12 8.77 26.03
N GLY A 397 22.20 7.80 26.10
CA GLY A 397 20.97 7.80 25.32
C GLY A 397 20.06 8.98 25.65
N TYR A 398 19.86 9.28 26.94
CA TYR A 398 19.06 10.41 27.41
C TYR A 398 19.69 11.76 27.03
N LEU A 399 21.01 11.91 27.14
CA LEU A 399 21.73 13.12 26.72
C LEU A 399 21.50 13.42 25.23
N GLY A 400 21.64 12.40 24.38
CA GLY A 400 21.34 12.55 22.94
C GLY A 400 19.90 13.02 22.68
N ASN A 401 18.92 12.56 23.47
CA ASN A 401 17.54 13.01 23.34
C ASN A 401 17.35 14.48 23.76
N VAL A 402 18.01 14.93 24.84
CA VAL A 402 17.98 16.33 25.27
C VAL A 402 18.59 17.24 24.20
N VAL A 403 19.72 16.84 23.62
CA VAL A 403 20.38 17.60 22.54
C VAL A 403 19.50 17.64 21.28
N ALA A 404 18.84 16.54 20.92
CA ALA A 404 17.89 16.53 19.81
C ALA A 404 16.70 17.46 20.06
N LEU A 405 16.16 17.50 21.29
CA LEU A 405 15.09 18.43 21.65
C LEU A 405 15.54 19.89 21.58
N ALA A 406 16.74 20.20 22.09
CA ALA A 406 17.32 21.54 22.00
C ALA A 406 17.51 21.99 20.55
N ASN A 407 17.92 21.08 19.66
CA ASN A 407 18.04 21.36 18.23
C ASN A 407 16.69 21.70 17.60
N ILE A 408 15.64 20.91 17.87
CA ILE A 408 14.29 21.19 17.37
C ILE A 408 13.79 22.56 17.84
N ILE A 409 13.97 22.89 19.13
CA ILE A 409 13.59 24.19 19.67
C ILE A 409 14.36 25.32 18.96
N SER A 410 15.66 25.14 18.76
CA SER A 410 16.51 26.13 18.06
C SER A 410 16.02 26.38 16.64
N ILE A 411 15.72 25.32 15.88
CA ILE A 411 15.19 25.42 14.52
C ILE A 411 13.80 26.07 14.52
N CYS A 412 12.91 25.70 15.44
CA CYS A 412 11.59 26.31 15.56
C CYS A 412 11.68 27.82 15.81
N VAL A 413 12.56 28.25 16.72
CA VAL A 413 12.77 29.68 17.01
C VAL A 413 13.29 30.41 15.77
N VAL A 414 14.30 29.87 15.09
CA VAL A 414 14.85 30.48 13.87
C VAL A 414 13.80 30.56 12.77
N LEU A 415 13.04 29.49 12.53
CA LEU A 415 11.96 29.48 11.53
C LEU A 415 10.87 30.51 11.80
N VAL A 416 10.50 30.72 13.07
CA VAL A 416 9.51 31.74 13.45
C VAL A 416 10.09 33.14 13.24
N LEU A 417 11.36 33.38 13.63
CA LEU A 417 12.02 34.66 13.43
C LEU A 417 12.22 35.01 11.94
N ASP A 418 12.41 34.01 11.08
CA ASP A 418 12.58 34.17 9.63
C ASP A 418 11.24 34.26 8.87
N ALA A 419 10.14 33.81 9.49
CA ALA A 419 8.81 33.86 8.87
C ALA A 419 8.31 35.30 8.72
N ASP A 420 8.60 36.16 9.71
CA ASP A 420 8.15 37.56 9.72
C ASP A 420 9.03 38.47 8.84
N LYS A 421 10.23 38.01 8.46
CA LYS A 421 11.17 38.78 7.64
C LYS A 421 11.01 38.54 6.15
N GLN A 422 11.15 39.60 5.35
CA GLN A 422 11.17 39.52 3.90
C GLN A 422 12.39 38.69 3.44
N PRO A 423 12.32 37.88 2.35
CA PRO A 423 13.42 36.99 1.95
C PRO A 423 14.77 37.70 1.74
N SER A 424 14.76 39.00 1.42
CA SER A 424 15.94 39.85 1.22
C SER A 424 16.63 40.30 2.52
N GLU A 425 15.96 40.19 3.66
CA GLU A 425 16.43 40.63 4.99
C GLU A 425 16.75 39.44 5.92
N ARG A 426 16.72 38.21 5.40
CA ARG A 426 17.08 37.01 6.16
C ARG A 426 18.60 36.89 6.28
N ASP A 427 19.06 36.69 7.51
CA ASP A 427 20.46 36.44 7.84
C ASP A 427 20.62 34.97 8.23
N ASP A 428 20.99 34.14 7.25
CA ASP A 428 21.03 32.68 7.39
C ASP A 428 22.29 32.16 8.13
N PHE A 429 23.12 33.07 8.59
CA PHE A 429 24.35 32.78 9.33
C PHE A 429 24.07 31.97 10.60
N PHE A 430 23.08 32.37 11.39
CA PHE A 430 22.73 31.69 12.64
C PHE A 430 22.24 30.27 12.39
N LEU A 431 21.42 30.07 11.35
CA LEU A 431 20.92 28.76 10.97
C LEU A 431 22.08 27.83 10.55
N GLY A 432 22.97 28.31 9.68
CA GLY A 432 24.15 27.55 9.24
C GLY A 432 25.09 27.17 10.40
N ALA A 433 25.38 28.12 11.31
CA ALA A 433 26.23 27.87 12.46
C ALA A 433 25.63 26.83 13.43
N ILE A 434 24.33 26.95 13.71
CA ILE A 434 23.59 26.02 14.57
C ILE A 434 23.58 24.61 13.95
N ASN A 435 23.31 24.51 12.65
CA ASN A 435 23.30 23.22 11.95
C ASN A 435 24.67 22.55 11.98
N CYS A 436 25.74 23.30 11.68
CA CYS A 436 27.11 22.79 11.72
C CYS A 436 27.44 22.23 13.12
N PHE A 437 27.13 22.98 14.18
CA PHE A 437 27.36 22.54 15.57
C PHE A 437 26.64 21.22 15.88
N PHE A 438 25.35 21.12 15.56
CA PHE A 438 24.58 19.91 15.86
C PHE A 438 24.99 18.72 15.00
N ILE A 439 25.28 18.91 13.70
CA ILE A 439 25.74 17.84 12.81
C ILE A 439 27.07 17.26 13.31
N LEU A 440 28.00 18.12 13.74
CA LEU A 440 29.26 17.69 14.34
C LEU A 440 29.03 16.89 15.64
N TYR A 441 28.14 17.36 16.51
CA TYR A 441 27.74 16.62 17.72
C TYR A 441 27.19 15.23 17.36
N TYR A 442 26.34 15.14 16.35
CA TYR A 442 25.74 13.85 15.96
C TYR A 442 26.74 12.89 15.33
N LEU A 443 27.69 13.41 14.54
CA LEU A 443 28.81 12.61 14.03
C LEU A 443 29.62 12.04 15.19
N LEU A 444 29.92 12.87 16.19
CA LEU A 444 30.63 12.44 17.40
C LEU A 444 29.83 11.39 18.17
N GLU A 445 28.52 11.60 18.38
CA GLU A 445 27.64 10.64 19.04
C GLU A 445 27.66 9.27 18.33
N MET A 446 27.55 9.27 17.00
CA MET A 446 27.58 8.05 16.19
C MET A 446 28.93 7.33 16.31
N LEU A 447 30.05 8.06 16.21
CA LEU A 447 31.39 7.48 16.34
C LEU A 447 31.60 6.85 17.72
N LEU A 448 31.22 7.55 18.78
CA LEU A 448 31.34 7.06 20.16
C LEU A 448 30.48 5.80 20.38
N LYS A 449 29.26 5.74 19.82
CA LYS A 449 28.41 4.54 19.86
C LYS A 449 28.99 3.35 19.11
N ILE A 450 29.56 3.59 17.93
CA ILE A 450 30.20 2.53 17.13
C ILE A 450 31.43 1.99 17.86
N LEU A 451 32.22 2.85 18.51
CA LEU A 451 33.35 2.44 19.35
C LEU A 451 32.91 1.66 20.59
N ALA A 452 31.80 2.04 21.25
CA ALA A 452 31.35 1.34 22.45
C ALA A 452 30.70 -0.03 22.16
N MET A 453 29.85 -0.11 21.12
CA MET A 453 29.06 -1.31 20.83
C MET A 453 29.69 -2.21 19.76
N GLY A 454 30.58 -1.69 18.92
CA GLY A 454 31.06 -2.33 17.71
C GLY A 454 30.06 -2.19 16.54
N LEU A 455 30.59 -2.13 15.31
CA LEU A 455 29.82 -1.86 14.09
C LEU A 455 28.66 -2.87 13.89
N LYS A 456 28.91 -4.16 14.13
CA LYS A 456 27.90 -5.24 13.96
C LYS A 456 26.73 -5.09 14.93
N ARG A 457 27.00 -4.74 16.18
CA ARG A 457 25.97 -4.57 17.21
C ARG A 457 25.21 -3.26 17.00
N TYR A 458 25.92 -2.18 16.65
CA TYR A 458 25.31 -0.89 16.29
C TYR A 458 24.27 -1.03 15.16
N LEU A 459 24.66 -1.67 14.05
CA LEU A 459 23.79 -1.88 12.89
C LEU A 459 22.64 -2.87 13.16
N SER A 460 22.71 -3.65 14.25
CA SER A 460 21.65 -4.57 14.62
C SER A 460 20.44 -3.87 15.25
N TYR A 461 20.62 -2.71 15.87
CA TYR A 461 19.52 -1.93 16.45
C TYR A 461 18.85 -1.05 15.39
N PRO A 462 17.51 -1.14 15.20
CA PRO A 462 16.81 -0.38 14.16
C PRO A 462 16.86 1.13 14.40
N SER A 463 16.75 1.57 15.66
CA SER A 463 16.83 2.98 16.03
C SER A 463 18.19 3.58 15.70
N ASN A 464 19.28 2.88 16.02
CA ASN A 464 20.65 3.31 15.71
C ASN A 464 20.92 3.31 14.20
N ARG A 465 20.35 2.36 13.44
CA ARG A 465 20.46 2.34 11.97
C ARG A 465 19.79 3.56 11.34
N PHE A 466 18.60 3.93 11.81
CA PHE A 466 17.89 5.12 11.33
C PHE A 466 18.63 6.42 11.67
N ASP A 467 19.06 6.57 12.92
CA ASP A 467 19.83 7.75 13.37
C ASP A 467 21.16 7.87 12.60
N GLY A 468 21.88 6.74 12.42
CA GLY A 468 23.08 6.69 11.60
C GLY A 468 22.84 7.10 10.15
N LEU A 469 21.80 6.57 9.50
CA LEU A 469 21.46 6.95 8.12
C LEU A 469 21.16 8.45 8.02
N LEU A 470 20.38 8.99 8.96
CA LEU A 470 20.03 10.40 8.99
C LEU A 470 21.27 11.28 9.21
N THR A 471 22.18 10.90 10.10
CA THR A 471 23.45 11.63 10.30
C THR A 471 24.30 11.69 9.05
N VAL A 472 24.37 10.59 8.29
CA VAL A 472 25.14 10.54 7.04
C VAL A 472 24.52 11.42 5.97
N ILE A 473 23.20 11.42 5.82
CA ILE A 473 22.48 12.29 4.86
C ILE A 473 22.72 13.77 5.21
N LEU A 474 22.57 14.14 6.49
CA LEU A 474 22.80 15.50 6.97
C LEU A 474 24.25 15.94 6.75
N LEU A 475 25.22 15.06 7.04
CA LEU A 475 26.64 15.33 6.83
C LEU A 475 26.98 15.55 5.35
N ILE A 476 26.48 14.70 4.45
CA ILE A 476 26.71 14.84 3.01
C ILE A 476 26.18 16.18 2.50
N LEU A 477 24.98 16.58 2.96
CA LEU A 477 24.40 17.83 2.53
C LEU A 477 25.14 19.06 3.08
N GLU A 478 25.56 19.02 4.35
CA GLU A 478 26.35 20.10 4.94
C GLU A 478 27.69 20.28 4.21
N ILE A 479 28.37 19.18 3.88
CA ILE A 479 29.60 19.21 3.09
C ILE A 479 29.34 19.77 1.69
N ALA A 480 28.25 19.36 1.03
CA ALA A 480 27.88 19.90 -0.28
C ALA A 480 27.59 21.41 -0.22
N THR A 481 27.00 21.86 0.89
CA THR A 481 26.71 23.28 1.15
C THR A 481 27.99 24.08 1.31
N PHE A 482 28.94 23.58 2.12
CA PHE A 482 30.25 24.21 2.27
C PHE A 482 31.07 24.21 0.97
N ALA A 483 30.95 23.16 0.17
CA ALA A 483 31.66 23.07 -1.11
C ALA A 483 31.17 24.10 -2.14
N VAL A 484 29.87 24.38 -2.18
CA VAL A 484 29.28 25.30 -3.16
C VAL A 484 29.31 26.75 -2.69
N TYR A 485 29.04 26.98 -1.41
CA TYR A 485 28.81 28.31 -0.87
C TYR A 485 29.89 28.78 0.13
N GLY A 486 30.85 27.93 0.48
CA GLY A 486 31.88 28.26 1.47
C GLY A 486 31.41 28.15 2.92
N PHE A 487 32.28 28.56 3.85
CA PHE A 487 32.00 28.52 5.28
C PHE A 487 31.03 29.66 5.68
N PRO A 488 30.05 29.43 6.57
CA PRO A 488 29.06 30.44 6.96
C PRO A 488 29.75 31.67 7.54
N HIS A 489 29.52 32.82 6.91
CA HIS A 489 30.00 34.13 7.34
C HIS A 489 28.85 35.14 7.49
N PRO A 490 29.01 36.22 8.27
CA PRO A 490 28.01 37.27 8.35
C PRO A 490 27.71 37.84 6.95
N GLY A 491 26.42 37.98 6.59
CA GLY A 491 25.99 38.44 5.27
C GLY A 491 26.07 37.39 4.14
N TRP A 492 26.24 36.12 4.47
CA TRP A 492 26.25 35.01 3.51
C TRP A 492 24.88 34.85 2.83
N ARG A 493 24.86 34.97 1.49
CA ARG A 493 23.66 34.87 0.65
C ARG A 493 23.91 33.88 -0.49
N PRO A 494 23.41 32.64 -0.40
CA PRO A 494 23.51 31.70 -1.51
C PRO A 494 22.59 32.15 -2.64
N GLU A 495 23.14 32.51 -3.80
CA GLU A 495 22.34 32.85 -4.98
C GLU A 495 21.49 31.65 -5.41
N PHE A 496 20.19 31.90 -5.67
CA PHE A 496 19.22 30.91 -6.11
C PHE A 496 19.45 30.53 -7.60
N MET A 497 20.46 29.72 -7.89
CA MET A 497 20.58 29.09 -9.22
C MET A 497 19.84 27.76 -9.25
N GLY A 498 18.59 27.78 -9.72
CA GLY A 498 17.81 26.58 -10.05
C GLY A 498 16.42 26.48 -9.40
N LEU A 499 15.67 25.45 -9.79
CA LEU A 499 14.29 25.17 -9.35
C LEU A 499 14.19 24.64 -7.90
N LEU A 500 15.29 24.09 -7.37
CA LEU A 500 15.55 23.89 -5.95
C LEU A 500 16.96 24.40 -5.68
N SER A 501 17.10 25.58 -5.06
CA SER A 501 18.41 26.03 -4.59
C SER A 501 18.96 25.01 -3.60
N LEU A 502 20.28 24.76 -3.62
CA LEU A 502 20.92 23.90 -2.63
C LEU A 502 20.64 24.41 -1.20
N TRP A 503 20.42 25.71 -1.04
CA TRP A 503 20.04 26.29 0.23
C TRP A 503 18.59 25.97 0.64
N ASP A 504 17.66 25.91 -0.30
CA ASP A 504 16.30 25.40 -0.04
C ASP A 504 16.32 23.90 0.28
N MET A 505 17.21 23.14 -0.35
CA MET A 505 17.46 21.74 -0.02
C MET A 505 18.01 21.58 1.39
N VAL A 506 18.95 22.43 1.81
CA VAL A 506 19.45 22.47 3.20
C VAL A 506 18.33 22.79 4.16
N ARG A 507 17.52 23.81 3.88
CA ARG A 507 16.36 24.16 4.71
C ARG A 507 15.34 23.02 4.82
N LEU A 508 15.04 22.34 3.71
CA LEU A 508 14.16 21.17 3.68
C LEU A 508 14.76 19.97 4.43
N VAL A 509 16.07 19.77 4.34
CA VAL A 509 16.75 18.67 5.03
C VAL A 509 16.96 18.97 6.51
N ASN A 510 17.05 20.24 6.91
CA ASN A 510 16.99 20.63 8.32
C ASN A 510 15.64 20.26 8.94
N MET A 511 14.54 20.23 8.17
CA MET A 511 13.28 19.66 8.66
C MET A 511 13.37 18.15 8.94
N LEU A 512 14.30 17.42 8.30
CA LEU A 512 14.55 16.01 8.63
C LEU A 512 15.18 15.83 10.03
N ILE A 513 15.77 16.87 10.62
CA ILE A 513 16.25 16.86 12.01
C ILE A 513 15.09 16.58 12.97
N VAL A 514 13.87 17.06 12.66
CA VAL A 514 12.65 16.80 13.46
C VAL A 514 12.38 15.30 13.56
N PHE A 515 12.70 14.50 12.53
CA PHE A 515 12.54 13.05 12.60
C PHE A 515 13.45 12.36 13.62
N ARG A 516 14.47 13.03 14.17
CA ARG A 516 15.24 12.49 15.31
C ARG A 516 14.39 12.35 16.57
N PHE A 517 13.33 13.14 16.72
CA PHE A 517 12.36 12.96 17.79
C PHE A 517 11.73 11.55 17.76
N LEU A 518 11.66 10.90 16.58
CA LEU A 518 11.17 9.52 16.47
C LEU A 518 12.00 8.52 17.29
N ARG A 519 13.25 8.83 17.66
CA ARG A 519 14.08 8.02 18.58
C ARG A 519 13.51 7.97 19.99
N ILE A 520 12.73 8.98 20.40
CA ILE A 520 12.11 9.03 21.73
C ILE A 520 10.90 8.10 21.79
N ILE A 521 10.21 7.89 20.67
CA ILE A 521 8.98 7.11 20.59
C ILE A 521 9.14 5.67 21.13
N PRO A 522 10.18 4.89 20.78
CA PRO A 522 10.40 3.56 21.35
C PRO A 522 10.54 3.53 22.88
N ASN A 523 11.00 4.62 23.51
CA ASN A 523 11.17 4.68 24.97
C ASN A 523 9.83 4.87 25.71
N MET A 524 8.81 5.37 25.02
CA MET A 524 7.46 5.54 25.58
C MET A 524 6.62 4.32 25.27
N LYS A 525 6.29 3.52 26.30
CA LYS A 525 5.56 2.24 26.15
C LYS A 525 4.32 2.32 25.26
N PHE A 526 3.50 3.38 25.43
CA PHE A 526 2.29 3.59 24.64
C PHE A 526 2.60 3.97 23.18
N MET A 527 3.47 4.95 22.93
CA MET A 527 3.81 5.40 21.58
C MET A 527 4.57 4.32 20.78
N ALA A 528 5.40 3.53 21.44
CA ALA A 528 6.06 2.37 20.85
C ALA A 528 5.04 1.34 20.34
N LEU A 529 3.92 1.13 21.06
CA LEU A 529 2.84 0.28 20.57
C LEU A 529 2.26 0.83 19.29
N VAL A 530 1.86 2.10 19.28
CA VAL A 530 1.25 2.74 18.11
C VAL A 530 2.18 2.66 16.90
N VAL A 531 3.46 3.03 17.03
CA VAL A 531 4.40 3.00 15.90
C VAL A 531 4.69 1.58 15.42
N THR A 532 4.89 0.61 16.31
CA THR A 532 5.09 -0.78 15.90
C THR A 532 3.82 -1.40 15.30
N THR A 533 2.62 -1.00 15.75
CA THR A 533 1.36 -1.37 15.11
C THR A 533 1.28 -0.82 13.69
N LEU A 534 1.62 0.45 13.49
CA LEU A 534 1.59 1.11 12.18
C LEU A 534 2.64 0.52 11.21
N LEU A 535 3.87 0.27 11.66
CA LEU A 535 4.92 -0.28 10.81
C LEU A 535 4.62 -1.72 10.36
N ASP A 536 4.04 -2.55 11.23
CA ASP A 536 3.62 -3.88 10.81
C ASP A 536 2.36 -3.83 9.95
N LEU A 537 1.45 -2.87 10.21
CA LEU A 537 0.29 -2.61 9.38
C LEU A 537 0.70 -2.32 7.94
N VAL A 538 1.75 -1.53 7.69
CA VAL A 538 2.25 -1.24 6.33
C VAL A 538 2.61 -2.53 5.56
N LYS A 539 3.25 -3.50 6.22
CA LYS A 539 3.59 -4.79 5.58
C LYS A 539 2.33 -5.58 5.23
N ASN A 540 1.33 -5.54 6.11
CA ASN A 540 0.07 -6.26 5.97
C ASN A 540 -0.88 -5.58 4.96
N LEU A 541 -0.75 -4.26 4.80
CA LEU A 541 -1.49 -3.43 3.86
C LEU A 541 -1.01 -3.54 2.42
N ARG A 542 0.12 -4.21 2.13
CA ARG A 542 0.64 -4.29 0.75
C ARG A 542 -0.40 -4.79 -0.25
N ALA A 543 -1.22 -5.78 0.12
CA ALA A 543 -2.30 -6.28 -0.74
C ALA A 543 -3.43 -5.24 -0.92
N PHE A 544 -3.78 -4.50 0.12
CA PHE A 544 -4.80 -3.44 0.09
C PHE A 544 -4.35 -2.23 -0.72
N ALA A 545 -3.11 -1.78 -0.51
CA ALA A 545 -2.46 -0.76 -1.31
C ALA A 545 -2.38 -1.17 -2.79
N GLY A 546 -2.14 -2.46 -3.06
CA GLY A 546 -2.20 -3.00 -4.42
C GLY A 546 -3.57 -2.86 -5.06
N ILE A 547 -4.67 -3.19 -4.35
CA ILE A 547 -6.04 -2.98 -4.86
C ILE A 547 -6.32 -1.49 -5.07
N LEU A 548 -5.89 -0.64 -4.13
CA LEU A 548 -6.03 0.80 -4.25
C LEU A 548 -5.38 1.33 -5.54
N VAL A 549 -4.15 0.90 -5.83
CA VAL A 549 -3.45 1.25 -7.08
C VAL A 549 -4.25 0.79 -8.31
N VAL A 550 -4.86 -0.39 -8.27
CA VAL A 550 -5.71 -0.90 -9.38
C VAL A 550 -6.93 -0.01 -9.60
N VAL A 551 -7.65 0.33 -8.53
CA VAL A 551 -8.84 1.19 -8.59
C VAL A 551 -8.48 2.58 -9.10
N PHE A 552 -7.43 3.19 -8.52
CA PHE A 552 -6.94 4.49 -8.98
C PHE A 552 -6.54 4.47 -10.45
N TYR A 553 -5.81 3.44 -10.89
CA TYR A 553 -5.37 3.33 -12.27
C TYR A 553 -6.55 3.20 -13.23
N ALA A 554 -7.53 2.34 -12.92
CA ALA A 554 -8.70 2.13 -13.76
C ALA A 554 -9.51 3.43 -13.91
N PHE A 555 -9.82 4.08 -12.79
CA PHE A 555 -10.50 5.37 -12.81
C PHE A 555 -9.67 6.44 -13.51
N ALA A 556 -8.33 6.43 -13.34
CA ALA A 556 -7.41 7.34 -13.99
C ALA A 556 -7.57 7.29 -15.52
N ILE A 557 -7.36 6.12 -16.11
CA ILE A 557 -7.46 5.96 -17.56
C ILE A 557 -8.88 6.28 -18.06
N THR A 558 -9.94 5.81 -17.39
CA THR A 558 -11.32 6.07 -17.83
C THR A 558 -11.64 7.56 -17.92
N GLY A 559 -11.31 8.37 -16.93
CA GLY A 559 -11.63 9.81 -17.04
C GLY A 559 -10.64 10.62 -17.88
N ILE A 560 -9.43 10.14 -18.20
CA ILE A 560 -8.63 10.75 -19.28
C ILE A 560 -9.35 10.53 -20.62
N MET A 561 -9.87 9.32 -20.85
CA MET A 561 -10.65 9.02 -22.06
C MET A 561 -11.93 9.86 -22.15
N LEU A 562 -12.54 10.22 -21.03
CA LEU A 562 -13.81 10.98 -21.00
C LEU A 562 -13.63 12.50 -20.95
N PHE A 563 -12.59 13.02 -20.29
CA PHE A 563 -12.48 14.44 -19.92
C PHE A 563 -11.17 15.11 -20.35
N LYS A 564 -10.33 14.45 -21.18
CA LYS A 564 -9.12 15.09 -21.73
C LYS A 564 -9.49 16.33 -22.54
N GLY A 565 -8.82 17.45 -22.27
CA GLY A 565 -9.04 18.75 -22.94
C GLY A 565 -10.33 19.45 -22.54
N ALA A 566 -10.99 19.00 -21.46
CA ALA A 566 -12.25 19.56 -20.98
C ALA A 566 -12.10 20.95 -20.37
N VAL A 567 -10.97 21.21 -19.72
CA VAL A 567 -10.73 22.46 -18.98
C VAL A 567 -9.80 23.31 -19.82
N VAL A 568 -10.32 24.40 -20.40
CA VAL A 568 -9.55 25.33 -21.21
C VAL A 568 -9.63 26.71 -20.56
N PRO A 569 -8.50 27.40 -20.35
CA PRO A 569 -8.53 28.76 -19.83
C PRO A 569 -9.23 29.69 -20.83
N LEU A 570 -10.15 30.52 -20.33
CA LEU A 570 -10.74 31.63 -21.08
C LEU A 570 -9.63 32.65 -21.38
N GLY A 571 -8.96 32.49 -22.51
CA GLY A 571 -7.85 33.36 -22.90
C GLY A 571 -6.99 32.89 -24.06
N ASN A 572 -7.26 31.74 -24.67
CA ASN A 572 -6.49 31.27 -25.84
C ASN A 572 -6.95 31.90 -27.17
N THR A 573 -7.25 33.20 -27.16
CA THR A 573 -7.04 34.06 -28.34
C THR A 573 -5.71 34.74 -28.15
N SER A 574 -4.77 34.36 -28.99
CA SER A 574 -3.43 34.90 -29.22
C SER A 574 -3.24 36.33 -28.72
N ALA A 575 -2.10 36.55 -28.06
CA ALA A 575 -1.57 37.88 -27.80
C ALA A 575 -1.83 38.84 -28.98
N VAL A 576 -2.49 39.96 -28.66
CA VAL A 576 -2.40 41.32 -29.20
C VAL A 576 -3.81 41.93 -29.18
N ASN A 577 -3.97 42.86 -28.25
CA ASN A 577 -5.04 43.86 -28.20
C ASN A 577 -6.47 43.34 -27.96
N THR A 578 -6.79 43.10 -26.69
CA THR A 578 -8.07 43.53 -26.15
C THR A 578 -7.90 43.85 -24.68
N THR A 579 -8.38 45.02 -24.31
CA THR A 579 -8.71 45.46 -22.96
C THR A 579 -9.05 44.30 -22.05
N TYR A 580 -8.42 44.24 -20.87
CA TYR A 580 -8.94 43.50 -19.72
C TYR A 580 -10.39 43.94 -19.51
N ASP A 581 -11.32 43.23 -20.15
CA ASP A 581 -12.71 43.30 -19.76
C ASP A 581 -12.71 42.69 -18.37
N ASN A 582 -12.77 43.56 -17.36
CA ASN A 582 -12.88 43.22 -15.95
C ASN A 582 -14.24 42.52 -15.71
N GLY A 583 -14.43 41.36 -16.33
CA GLY A 583 -15.48 40.44 -15.98
C GLY A 583 -15.15 39.92 -14.59
N THR A 584 -15.72 40.56 -13.57
CA THR A 584 -15.66 40.06 -12.20
C THR A 584 -16.24 38.65 -12.19
N LEU A 585 -15.36 37.65 -12.11
CA LEU A 585 -15.73 36.25 -11.94
C LEU A 585 -16.61 36.14 -10.69
N GLN A 586 -17.68 35.33 -10.76
CA GLN A 586 -18.54 35.12 -9.61
C GLN A 586 -17.74 34.49 -8.48
N CYS A 587 -17.97 34.97 -7.25
CA CYS A 587 -17.31 34.42 -6.08
C CYS A 587 -17.76 32.96 -5.84
N GLY A 588 -16.81 32.07 -5.55
CA GLY A 588 -17.04 30.65 -5.35
C GLY A 588 -17.03 29.80 -6.62
N THR A 589 -16.60 30.32 -7.78
CA THR A 589 -16.42 29.47 -8.98
C THR A 589 -15.01 28.87 -9.05
N TYR A 590 -14.88 27.77 -9.78
CA TYR A 590 -13.61 27.06 -9.99
C TYR A 590 -12.52 27.98 -10.56
N GLU A 591 -12.88 28.91 -11.46
CA GLU A 591 -11.95 29.86 -12.07
C GLU A 591 -11.42 30.87 -11.05
N GLN A 592 -12.29 31.34 -10.14
CA GLN A 592 -11.93 32.30 -9.09
C GLN A 592 -11.05 31.66 -8.01
N LEU A 593 -11.29 30.38 -7.69
CA LEU A 593 -10.50 29.59 -6.73
C LEU A 593 -9.18 29.06 -7.32
N GLU A 594 -8.89 29.39 -8.58
CA GLU A 594 -7.67 28.99 -9.31
C GLU A 594 -7.42 27.46 -9.35
N TYR A 595 -8.50 26.66 -9.43
CA TYR A 595 -8.38 25.20 -9.46
C TYR A 595 -7.92 24.61 -10.79
N TRP A 596 -7.40 25.43 -11.72
CA TRP A 596 -6.85 25.04 -13.03
C TRP A 596 -5.87 23.86 -13.03
N PRO A 597 -4.99 23.66 -12.01
CA PRO A 597 -4.13 22.49 -11.92
C PRO A 597 -4.88 21.15 -11.77
N ASN A 598 -6.18 21.20 -11.46
CA ASN A 598 -7.06 20.04 -11.29
C ASN A 598 -7.81 19.75 -12.61
N ASN A 599 -7.12 19.13 -13.56
CA ASN A 599 -7.61 18.73 -14.89
C ASN A 599 -7.43 17.21 -15.18
N PHE A 600 -8.00 16.73 -16.28
CA PHE A 600 -7.94 15.32 -16.69
C PHE A 600 -7.02 15.12 -17.90
N ASP A 601 -6.07 16.02 -18.13
CA ASP A 601 -5.28 16.05 -19.36
C ASP A 601 -4.19 14.97 -19.35
N ASP A 602 -3.54 14.73 -18.21
CA ASP A 602 -2.52 13.69 -18.06
C ASP A 602 -2.79 12.68 -16.92
N PHE A 603 -1.98 11.61 -16.93
CA PHE A 603 -2.02 10.55 -15.92
C PHE A 603 -1.54 10.97 -14.52
N ALA A 604 -0.52 11.84 -14.41
CA ALA A 604 -0.03 12.30 -13.10
C ALA A 604 -1.00 13.30 -12.45
N GLU A 605 -1.50 14.25 -13.24
CA GLU A 605 -2.51 15.25 -12.84
C GLU A 605 -3.72 14.56 -12.22
N LYS A 606 -4.17 13.50 -12.89
CA LYS A 606 -5.29 12.71 -12.39
C LYS A 606 -5.02 11.93 -11.11
N LYS A 607 -3.80 11.42 -10.90
CA LYS A 607 -3.46 10.76 -9.63
C LYS A 607 -3.50 11.75 -8.47
N VAL A 608 -3.07 13.00 -8.70
CA VAL A 608 -3.18 14.07 -7.73
C VAL A 608 -4.65 14.39 -7.46
N ILE A 609 -5.50 14.56 -8.48
CA ILE A 609 -6.94 14.81 -8.29
C ILE A 609 -7.64 13.64 -7.60
N SER A 610 -7.30 12.41 -7.96
CA SER A 610 -7.90 11.22 -7.37
C SER A 610 -7.44 11.03 -5.93
N TRP A 611 -6.19 11.38 -5.61
CA TRP A 611 -5.67 11.43 -4.25
C TRP A 611 -6.32 12.55 -3.43
N CYS A 612 -6.35 13.78 -3.95
CA CYS A 612 -7.04 14.92 -3.35
C CYS A 612 -8.53 14.59 -3.14
N SER A 613 -9.21 13.99 -4.11
CA SER A 613 -10.61 13.54 -3.97
C SER A 613 -10.80 12.38 -2.99
N ALA A 614 -9.77 11.55 -2.76
CA ALA A 614 -9.84 10.43 -1.82
C ALA A 614 -9.53 10.83 -0.37
N HIS A 615 -8.68 11.85 -0.17
CA HIS A 615 -8.19 12.28 1.15
C HIS A 615 -8.75 13.64 1.62
N PHE A 616 -9.06 14.56 0.70
CA PHE A 616 -9.54 15.90 1.00
C PHE A 616 -10.97 16.09 0.49
N GLN A 617 -11.85 16.34 1.46
CA GLN A 617 -13.16 16.99 1.41
C GLN A 617 -14.00 16.85 0.12
N ALA A 618 -15.26 16.43 0.28
CA ALA A 618 -16.27 16.45 -0.77
C ALA A 618 -16.52 17.86 -1.39
N GLU A 619 -15.86 18.91 -0.90
CA GLU A 619 -15.75 20.23 -1.53
C GLU A 619 -15.03 20.21 -2.88
N VAL A 620 -13.93 19.45 -3.05
CA VAL A 620 -13.26 19.34 -4.35
C VAL A 620 -14.16 18.63 -5.37
N ILE A 621 -14.87 17.58 -4.93
CA ILE A 621 -15.90 16.91 -5.75
C ILE A 621 -17.04 17.89 -6.05
N TYR A 622 -17.48 18.70 -5.08
CA TYR A 622 -18.55 19.69 -5.27
C TYR A 622 -18.18 20.74 -6.33
N TYR A 623 -17.00 21.37 -6.24
CA TYR A 623 -16.56 22.37 -7.22
C TYR A 623 -16.30 21.76 -8.60
N LEU A 624 -15.74 20.54 -8.65
CA LEU A 624 -15.47 19.84 -9.91
C LEU A 624 -16.77 19.34 -10.58
N LEU A 625 -17.73 18.86 -9.79
CA LEU A 625 -19.06 18.44 -10.25
C LEU A 625 -19.88 19.65 -10.69
N TYR A 626 -19.79 20.77 -9.99
CA TYR A 626 -20.38 22.05 -10.38
C TYR A 626 -19.78 22.52 -11.72
N LEU A 627 -18.46 22.57 -11.85
CA LEU A 627 -17.79 22.99 -13.08
C LEU A 627 -18.14 22.10 -14.29
N LEU A 628 -18.00 20.77 -14.16
CA LEU A 628 -18.28 19.86 -15.28
C LEU A 628 -19.76 19.83 -15.66
N SER A 629 -20.68 19.98 -14.69
CA SER A 629 -22.12 19.92 -14.96
C SER A 629 -22.71 21.23 -15.48
N VAL A 630 -22.11 22.38 -15.16
CA VAL A 630 -22.63 23.69 -15.57
C VAL A 630 -22.02 24.16 -16.88
N HIS A 631 -20.72 23.93 -17.15
CA HIS A 631 -20.05 24.63 -18.24
C HIS A 631 -19.57 23.79 -19.43
N LEU A 632 -19.18 22.50 -19.32
CA LEU A 632 -18.49 21.86 -20.46
C LEU A 632 -18.86 20.41 -20.83
N ILE A 633 -19.32 19.53 -19.93
CA ILE A 633 -19.49 18.10 -20.30
C ILE A 633 -20.72 17.49 -19.62
N CYS A 634 -21.81 17.36 -20.39
CA CYS A 634 -22.95 16.44 -20.25
C CYS A 634 -23.38 16.00 -18.83
N ARG A 635 -24.68 16.12 -18.50
CA ARG A 635 -25.25 15.73 -17.18
C ARG A 635 -24.83 14.35 -16.65
N TRP A 636 -24.46 13.42 -17.54
CA TRP A 636 -23.97 12.08 -17.24
C TRP A 636 -22.58 12.01 -16.58
N ALA A 637 -21.76 13.06 -16.65
CA ALA A 637 -20.46 13.11 -15.97
C ALA A 637 -20.58 12.94 -14.45
N LYS A 638 -21.74 13.31 -13.87
CA LYS A 638 -22.04 13.10 -12.45
C LYS A 638 -21.94 11.63 -12.03
N ILE A 639 -22.30 10.69 -12.90
CA ILE A 639 -22.25 9.25 -12.59
C ILE A 639 -20.81 8.81 -12.32
N TYR A 640 -19.83 9.32 -13.08
CA TYR A 640 -18.42 9.00 -12.88
C TYR A 640 -17.95 9.40 -11.47
N PHE A 641 -18.27 10.62 -11.03
CA PHE A 641 -17.87 11.12 -9.71
C PHE A 641 -18.62 10.45 -8.57
N VAL A 642 -19.90 10.14 -8.74
CA VAL A 642 -20.66 9.40 -7.73
C VAL A 642 -20.15 7.96 -7.60
N ALA A 643 -19.85 7.29 -8.71
CA ALA A 643 -19.24 5.96 -8.68
C ALA A 643 -17.85 5.98 -8.02
N TRP A 644 -17.05 7.01 -8.31
CA TRP A 644 -15.75 7.23 -7.67
C TRP A 644 -15.88 7.41 -6.16
N TRP A 645 -16.78 8.28 -5.71
CA TRP A 645 -17.05 8.52 -4.28
C TRP A 645 -17.49 7.23 -3.56
N LEU A 646 -18.40 6.46 -4.16
CA LEU A 646 -18.90 5.22 -3.58
C LEU A 646 -17.78 4.17 -3.45
N ILE A 647 -16.94 4.01 -4.47
CA ILE A 647 -15.87 3.00 -4.43
C ILE A 647 -14.71 3.43 -3.53
N SER A 648 -14.30 4.70 -3.60
CA SER A 648 -13.13 5.21 -2.89
C SER A 648 -13.45 5.63 -1.45
N SER A 649 -14.28 6.65 -1.27
CA SER A 649 -14.57 7.20 0.06
C SER A 649 -15.45 6.25 0.89
N VAL A 650 -16.47 5.64 0.28
CA VAL A 650 -17.44 4.85 1.04
C VAL A 650 -16.98 3.40 1.27
N ILE A 651 -16.50 2.71 0.24
CA ILE A 651 -16.03 1.32 0.40
C ILE A 651 -14.59 1.29 0.91
N TRP A 652 -13.66 1.99 0.24
CA TRP A 652 -12.23 1.80 0.49
C TRP A 652 -11.77 2.41 1.81
N VAL A 653 -12.17 3.65 2.17
CA VAL A 653 -11.80 4.24 3.47
C VAL A 653 -12.35 3.41 4.62
N ASN A 654 -13.61 2.97 4.54
CA ASN A 654 -14.22 2.14 5.58
C ASN A 654 -13.54 0.76 5.70
N LEU A 655 -13.14 0.15 4.58
CA LEU A 655 -12.35 -1.08 4.57
C LEU A 655 -10.96 -0.86 5.22
N PHE A 656 -10.32 0.28 4.93
CA PHE A 656 -9.04 0.64 5.51
C PHE A 656 -9.14 0.85 7.03
N VAL A 657 -10.17 1.58 7.49
CA VAL A 657 -10.45 1.79 8.92
C VAL A 657 -10.73 0.46 9.62
N ALA A 658 -11.56 -0.40 9.03
CA ALA A 658 -11.87 -1.73 9.56
C ALA A 658 -10.60 -2.58 9.76
N LEU A 659 -9.70 -2.57 8.78
CA LEU A 659 -8.45 -3.31 8.85
C LEU A 659 -7.48 -2.72 9.87
N LEU A 660 -7.38 -1.39 9.93
CA LEU A 660 -6.54 -0.71 10.92
C LEU A 660 -7.03 -1.04 12.34
N LEU A 661 -8.34 -0.97 12.56
CA LEU A 661 -8.98 -1.27 13.83
C LEU A 661 -8.70 -2.71 14.27
N GLU A 662 -8.89 -3.70 13.38
CA GLU A 662 -8.63 -5.11 13.73
C GLU A 662 -7.16 -5.37 14.09
N ASN A 663 -6.22 -4.83 13.31
CA ASN A 663 -4.79 -4.97 13.61
C ASN A 663 -4.40 -4.29 14.92
N PHE A 664 -5.03 -3.16 15.24
CA PHE A 664 -4.78 -2.43 16.47
C PHE A 664 -5.39 -3.14 17.68
N ILE A 665 -6.67 -3.51 17.64
CA ILE A 665 -7.38 -4.22 18.72
C ILE A 665 -6.62 -5.51 19.08
N HIS A 666 -6.29 -6.33 18.08
CA HIS A 666 -5.58 -7.58 18.34
C HIS A 666 -4.22 -7.36 19.03
N LYS A 667 -3.47 -6.31 18.63
CA LYS A 667 -2.20 -5.97 19.29
C LYS A 667 -2.39 -5.39 20.69
N TRP A 668 -3.47 -4.63 20.90
CA TRP A 668 -3.82 -4.02 22.18
C TRP A 668 -4.22 -5.08 23.23
N ASP A 669 -5.17 -5.95 22.91
CA ASP A 669 -5.69 -6.99 23.82
C ASP A 669 -4.58 -7.91 24.32
N ARG A 670 -3.70 -8.32 23.40
CA ARG A 670 -2.60 -9.22 23.73
C ARG A 670 -1.51 -8.56 24.57
N ARG A 671 -1.34 -7.23 24.51
CA ARG A 671 -0.45 -6.52 25.45
C ARG A 671 -1.05 -6.42 26.84
N CYS A 672 -2.35 -6.13 26.94
CA CYS A 672 -3.07 -6.11 28.21
C CYS A 672 -2.97 -7.46 28.92
N GLN A 673 -3.00 -8.57 28.17
CA GLN A 673 -2.81 -9.92 28.70
C GLN A 673 -1.35 -10.27 29.08
N ARG A 674 -0.35 -9.50 28.66
CA ARG A 674 1.08 -9.89 28.71
C ARG A 674 1.96 -8.98 29.56
N GLU A 675 1.39 -8.21 30.49
CA GLU A 675 2.12 -7.34 31.43
C GLU A 675 3.17 -8.06 32.32
N SER A 676 3.34 -9.39 32.25
CA SER A 676 4.25 -10.15 33.14
C SER A 676 5.57 -10.66 32.53
N LEU A 677 5.87 -10.48 31.23
CA LEU A 677 7.12 -11.00 30.65
C LEU A 677 7.82 -9.99 29.71
N SER A 678 9.05 -9.66 30.11
CA SER A 678 10.07 -8.78 29.51
C SER A 678 9.92 -8.42 28.02
N ASP A 679 10.13 -7.14 27.73
CA ASP A 679 10.19 -6.49 26.41
C ASP A 679 11.09 -7.25 25.41
N ILE A 680 10.49 -8.07 24.56
CA ILE A 680 11.13 -8.66 23.38
C ILE A 680 10.33 -8.23 22.15
N GLU A 681 11.02 -7.56 21.22
CA GLU A 681 10.44 -7.02 19.99
C GLU A 681 10.09 -8.16 19.01
N TYR A 682 8.79 -8.43 18.85
CA TYR A 682 8.28 -9.49 17.98
C TYR A 682 7.92 -8.92 16.60
N GLN A 683 8.45 -9.51 15.52
CA GLN A 683 8.07 -9.21 14.14
C GLN A 683 7.08 -10.28 13.68
N ARG A 684 5.78 -9.95 13.51
CA ARG A 684 4.73 -10.95 13.18
C ARG A 684 4.09 -10.80 11.81
N THR A 685 3.72 -11.95 11.25
CA THR A 685 2.88 -12.12 10.06
C THR A 685 1.39 -12.17 10.46
N VAL A 686 0.48 -11.69 9.62
CA VAL A 686 -1.00 -11.61 9.87
C VAL A 686 -1.61 -12.91 10.37
N GLU A 687 -1.09 -14.05 9.93
CA GLU A 687 -1.70 -15.36 10.18
C GLU A 687 -1.60 -15.80 11.65
N LEU A 688 -0.64 -15.27 12.41
CA LEU A 688 -0.50 -15.54 13.84
C LEU A 688 -1.44 -14.68 14.71
N MET A 689 -2.23 -13.76 14.12
CA MET A 689 -3.19 -12.92 14.86
C MET A 689 -4.48 -13.65 15.25
N PHE A 690 -4.81 -14.73 14.58
CA PHE A 690 -6.06 -15.45 14.83
C PHE A 690 -5.84 -16.82 15.49
N ARG A 691 -4.60 -17.16 15.88
CA ARG A 691 -4.22 -18.52 16.32
C ARG A 691 -5.17 -19.13 17.36
N ASP A 692 -5.61 -18.34 18.34
CA ASP A 692 -6.47 -18.82 19.43
C ASP A 692 -7.93 -19.07 19.01
N VAL A 693 -8.31 -18.60 17.80
CA VAL A 693 -9.65 -18.73 17.21
C VAL A 693 -9.65 -19.67 16.00
N LEU A 694 -8.47 -20.15 15.56
CA LEU A 694 -8.35 -21.02 14.39
C LEU A 694 -8.55 -22.47 14.79
N GLU A 695 -9.37 -23.19 14.03
CA GLU A 695 -9.58 -24.63 14.22
C GLU A 695 -8.42 -25.39 13.57
N GLU A 696 -7.85 -26.38 14.25
CA GLU A 696 -6.85 -27.24 13.62
C GLU A 696 -7.54 -28.24 12.67
N PRO A 697 -7.05 -28.39 11.42
CA PRO A 697 -7.64 -29.34 10.49
C PRO A 697 -7.44 -30.77 10.97
N THR A 698 -8.47 -31.61 10.84
CA THR A 698 -8.41 -33.02 11.22
C THR A 698 -7.52 -33.81 10.26
N GLU A 699 -6.91 -34.91 10.73
CA GLU A 699 -6.06 -35.75 9.88
C GLU A 699 -6.84 -36.37 8.71
N GLU A 700 -8.12 -36.70 8.93
CA GLU A 700 -9.02 -37.26 7.92
C GLU A 700 -9.24 -36.29 6.75
N GLU A 701 -9.52 -35.02 7.04
CA GLU A 701 -9.70 -33.98 6.01
C GLU A 701 -8.43 -33.74 5.17
N LEU A 702 -7.26 -33.79 5.81
CA LEU A 702 -5.98 -33.65 5.11
C LEU A 702 -5.74 -34.84 4.18
N MET A 703 -6.02 -36.07 4.68
CA MET A 703 -5.85 -37.28 3.90
C MET A 703 -6.84 -37.37 2.74
N GLU A 704 -8.12 -37.09 2.96
CA GLU A 704 -9.13 -37.10 1.89
C GLU A 704 -8.71 -36.22 0.71
N LYS A 705 -8.20 -35.02 1.03
CA LYS A 705 -7.76 -34.06 0.01
C LYS A 705 -6.47 -34.45 -0.70
N LEU A 706 -5.56 -35.16 -0.02
CA LEU A 706 -4.37 -35.73 -0.64
C LEU A 706 -4.74 -36.87 -1.61
N HIS A 707 -5.70 -37.72 -1.25
CA HIS A 707 -6.17 -38.81 -2.11
C HIS A 707 -6.91 -38.29 -3.36
N GLN A 708 -7.57 -37.14 -3.27
CA GLN A 708 -8.22 -36.48 -4.40
C GLN A 708 -7.23 -35.73 -5.33
N HIS A 709 -5.92 -35.77 -5.05
CA HIS A 709 -4.93 -35.01 -5.81
C HIS A 709 -4.62 -35.64 -7.18
N PRO A 710 -4.74 -34.90 -8.30
CA PRO A 710 -4.68 -35.49 -9.64
C PRO A 710 -3.27 -35.86 -10.11
N HIS A 711 -2.24 -35.33 -9.45
CA HIS A 711 -0.84 -35.49 -9.84
C HIS A 711 0.01 -36.22 -8.80
N LEU A 712 -0.58 -36.61 -7.67
CA LEU A 712 0.09 -37.33 -6.60
C LEU A 712 -0.56 -38.71 -6.47
N GLN A 713 0.16 -39.78 -6.83
CA GLN A 713 -0.28 -41.14 -6.57
C GLN A 713 0.42 -41.61 -5.30
N LEU A 714 -0.31 -41.60 -4.18
CA LEU A 714 0.15 -42.24 -2.95
C LEU A 714 -0.06 -43.75 -3.09
N CYS A 715 0.95 -44.54 -2.75
CA CYS A 715 0.78 -45.99 -2.61
C CYS A 715 -0.21 -46.26 -1.48
N ARG A 716 -1.15 -47.15 -1.76
CA ARG A 716 -2.26 -47.49 -0.87
C ARG A 716 -1.82 -48.40 0.26
#